data_AF-A0A9E7K581-F1
#
_entry.id   AF-A0A9E7K581-F1
#
_cell.length_a   1.000
_cell.length_b   1.000
_cell.length_c   1.000
_cell.angle_alpha   90.00
_cell.angle_beta   90.00
_cell.angle_gamma   90.00
#
_symmetry.space_group_name_H-M   'P 1'
#
loop_
_entity.id
_entity.type
_entity.pdbx_description
1 polymer ?
#
loop_
_entity_poly.entity_id
_entity_poly.type
_entity_poly.pdbx_seq_one_letter_code
_entity_poly.pdbx_strand_id
1 'polypeptide(L)'
;MREGHGIRPHLIKRVRVKEGQEMTLACEAPTDNSQLLTKLEIEKIELLSLSGDSFGDSSGRLGGGVSTILRVDGGPFVSLCFVSSIDGERVESEGAPPTSSERGLDPEKKMKNKDSKSTAYSDKSSRIIPMTVMLIGLCGFSFYLGGIFYSENNRFFKQNVAPAIQLCKQAVEAPHQIVSVEVPECSSDYQDYTPCTDPKRWRKYGNYRLSFMERHCPPMVERKECLVPPPPAYKVPIRWPKSRDQCWYRNVPYDWINNEKSNQHWLRKQGEKFIFPGGGTMFPNGVGAYVDLMQDLIPGMKNGTIRTAIDTGCGVASWGGDLLDRGILTVSLAPRDNHEAQVQFALERGIPAILGIISTQRLPFPSNSFDMAHCSRCLIPWTEFDGLYLLEIHRILRPGGFWVLSGPPINYENRWRGWNTTVEEQKADFEKLKKLLTSMCFKLYTIKDDFAVWQKSSDSCYDQLTLASFTPKCDDSMDPDSAWYIPLRTCLNAPSKKLKKLALESAPRWPERLHITPERIAMVPGGNSGGFKHDGSKWKVRVKHYKTLLSALGSDKIRNVMDMNTLYGGFAAALISYPVWVMNVVSAYGPNSLGVVYDRGLIGTYHDWCEAFSTYPRTYDLLHLDGLFTAESHRCETKYVLLEMDRILRPNGYVIICESNYFVDSIAAIVKGMRWGCQKHDTENNVEKKLLICQKKLWHSKRSQQ
;
A
#
# COMPACT_ATOMS: atom_id res chain seq x y z
N MET A 1 23.29 15.70 33.68
CA MET A 1 23.29 14.23 33.82
C MET A 1 21.90 13.73 33.48
N ARG A 2 21.71 13.19 32.27
CA ARG A 2 20.51 12.46 31.85
C ARG A 2 21.01 11.28 31.04
N GLU A 3 20.86 10.09 31.59
CA GLU A 3 21.23 8.84 30.95
C GLU A 3 20.21 8.55 29.84
N GLY A 4 20.68 8.53 28.60
CA GLY A 4 19.93 8.04 27.46
C GLY A 4 20.09 6.53 27.35
N HIS A 5 19.04 5.77 27.60
CA HIS A 5 18.98 4.36 27.22
C HIS A 5 18.69 4.26 25.72
N GLY A 6 19.76 4.21 24.93
CA GLY A 6 19.71 3.81 23.53
C GLY A 6 19.55 2.30 23.42
N ILE A 7 18.49 1.85 22.76
CA ILE A 7 18.32 0.45 22.34
C ILE A 7 19.34 0.21 21.22
N ARG A 8 20.40 -0.57 21.51
CA ARG A 8 21.32 -1.08 20.49
C ARG A 8 20.63 -2.18 19.67
N PRO A 9 20.90 -2.30 18.37
CA PRO A 9 20.39 -3.42 17.58
C PRO A 9 20.99 -4.73 18.10
N HIS A 10 20.13 -5.70 18.45
CA HIS A 10 20.57 -7.03 18.88
C HIS A 10 21.23 -7.77 17.71
N LEU A 11 22.53 -8.05 17.90
CA LEU A 11 23.28 -9.01 17.10
C LEU A 11 22.79 -10.42 17.47
N ILE A 12 22.28 -11.18 16.50
CA ILE A 12 21.97 -12.60 16.71
C ILE A 12 23.31 -13.35 16.90
N LYS A 13 23.64 -13.73 18.13
CA LYS A 13 24.75 -14.67 18.40
C LYS A 13 24.21 -16.11 18.34
N ARG A 14 24.69 -16.91 17.39
CA ARG A 14 24.52 -18.37 17.42
C ARG A 14 25.38 -18.95 18.54
N VAL A 15 24.80 -19.75 19.43
CA VAL A 15 25.53 -20.59 20.40
C VAL A 15 25.64 -22.00 19.82
N ARG A 16 26.85 -22.57 19.83
CA ARG A 16 27.12 -23.99 19.47
C ARG A 16 27.17 -24.82 20.76
N VAL A 17 26.41 -25.91 20.81
CA VAL A 17 26.59 -26.97 21.83
C VAL A 17 27.35 -28.13 21.18
N LYS A 18 28.34 -28.70 21.88
CA LYS A 18 29.11 -29.87 21.43
C LYS A 18 28.33 -31.17 21.66
N GLU A 19 28.47 -32.13 20.75
CA GLU A 19 27.91 -33.48 20.87
C GLU A 19 28.43 -34.22 22.12
N GLY A 20 27.53 -34.91 22.83
CA GLY A 20 27.91 -35.93 23.84
C GLY A 20 27.35 -35.79 25.27
N GLN A 21 26.13 -35.29 25.48
CA GLN A 21 25.44 -35.43 26.79
C GLN A 21 24.02 -35.99 26.63
N GLU A 22 23.72 -37.06 27.36
CA GLU A 22 22.39 -37.66 27.51
C GLU A 22 21.52 -36.83 28.48
N MET A 23 20.24 -36.64 28.15
CA MET A 23 19.20 -36.18 29.07
C MET A 23 18.15 -37.28 29.23
N THR A 24 17.94 -37.74 30.46
CA THR A 24 16.87 -38.68 30.80
C THR A 24 15.60 -37.89 31.14
N LEU A 25 14.52 -38.09 30.38
CA LEU A 25 13.18 -37.57 30.68
C LEU A 25 12.37 -38.69 31.35
N ALA A 26 11.97 -38.49 32.61
CA ALA A 26 11.02 -39.35 33.31
C ALA A 26 9.59 -38.83 33.10
N CYS A 27 8.70 -39.67 32.58
CA CYS A 27 7.27 -39.43 32.55
C CYS A 27 6.59 -40.46 33.47
N GLU A 28 5.94 -40.00 34.54
CA GLU A 28 4.95 -40.81 35.25
C GLU A 28 3.57 -40.55 34.63
N ALA A 29 2.91 -41.62 34.18
CA ALA A 29 1.50 -41.62 33.82
C ALA A 29 0.77 -42.59 34.78
N PRO A 30 -0.43 -42.25 35.28
CA PRO A 30 -1.32 -43.25 35.84
C PRO A 30 -2.11 -43.91 34.70
N THR A 31 -1.89 -45.23 34.51
CA THR A 31 -2.83 -46.31 34.10
C THR A 31 -3.88 -45.99 33.02
N ASP A 32 -4.11 -46.75 31.94
CA ASP A 32 -3.98 -48.18 31.69
C ASP A 32 -4.11 -48.42 30.16
N ASN A 33 -3.71 -49.60 29.68
CA ASN A 33 -3.73 -50.11 28.29
C ASN A 33 -2.58 -49.71 27.33
N SER A 34 -1.64 -50.67 27.25
CA SER A 34 -0.67 -50.89 26.19
C SER A 34 -1.30 -51.14 24.81
N GLN A 35 -0.75 -50.52 23.76
CA GLN A 35 -0.39 -51.21 22.51
C GLN A 35 0.55 -50.37 21.63
N LEU A 36 1.51 -51.08 21.02
CA LEU A 36 2.64 -50.61 20.22
C LEU A 36 2.30 -49.56 19.15
N LEU A 37 3.20 -48.57 18.97
CA LEU A 37 3.57 -48.06 17.64
C LEU A 37 5.07 -47.68 17.59
N THR A 38 5.71 -48.31 16.61
CA THR A 38 7.07 -48.27 16.05
C THR A 38 7.95 -47.02 16.24
N LYS A 39 9.25 -47.28 16.42
CA LYS A 39 10.41 -46.36 16.30
C LYS A 39 10.25 -45.33 15.16
N LEU A 40 10.35 -44.06 15.51
CA LEU A 40 10.73 -42.96 14.60
C LEU A 40 12.17 -42.57 14.94
N GLU A 41 13.11 -42.76 14.02
CA GLU A 41 14.44 -42.13 14.09
C GLU A 41 14.26 -40.64 13.76
N ILE A 42 14.54 -39.78 14.75
CA ILE A 42 14.52 -38.33 14.60
C ILE A 42 15.97 -37.87 14.37
N GLU A 43 16.34 -37.59 13.13
CA GLU A 43 17.55 -36.84 12.82
C GLU A 43 17.26 -35.34 12.99
N LYS A 44 17.86 -34.74 14.03
CA LYS A 44 17.84 -33.31 14.44
C LYS A 44 16.59 -32.77 15.15
N ILE A 45 16.85 -32.26 16.36
CA ILE A 45 15.99 -31.31 17.09
C ILE A 45 16.70 -29.95 17.11
N GLU A 46 16.05 -28.89 16.65
CA GLU A 46 16.46 -27.50 16.94
C GLU A 46 15.65 -26.97 18.14
N LEU A 47 16.34 -26.67 19.24
CA LEU A 47 15.76 -26.00 20.42
C LEU A 47 15.85 -24.49 20.26
N LEU A 48 14.71 -23.81 20.14
CA LEU A 48 14.59 -22.36 20.31
C LEU A 48 14.31 -22.06 21.78
N SER A 49 15.33 -21.61 22.52
CA SER A 49 15.18 -21.03 23.85
C SER A 49 14.79 -19.55 23.73
N LEU A 50 13.70 -19.15 24.39
CA LEU A 50 13.39 -17.75 24.67
C LEU A 50 13.87 -17.43 26.09
N SER A 51 14.89 -16.58 26.23
CA SER A 51 15.24 -15.98 27.52
C SER A 51 14.32 -14.78 27.78
N GLY A 52 13.47 -14.86 28.80
CA GLY A 52 12.72 -13.71 29.30
C GLY A 52 13.56 -12.95 30.33
N ASP A 53 13.81 -11.66 30.10
CA ASP A 53 14.34 -10.78 31.14
C ASP A 53 13.21 -10.39 32.10
N SER A 54 13.48 -10.53 33.39
CA SER A 54 12.63 -10.08 34.49
C SER A 54 13.13 -8.73 34.98
N PHE A 55 12.28 -7.71 35.04
CA PHE A 55 12.53 -6.52 35.86
C PHE A 55 11.25 -6.05 36.55
N GLY A 56 11.39 -5.82 37.85
CA GLY A 56 10.31 -5.62 38.79
C GLY A 56 9.72 -4.21 38.77
N ASP A 57 8.49 -4.14 39.28
CA ASP A 57 7.89 -2.93 39.81
C ASP A 57 7.34 -3.24 41.21
N SER A 58 7.14 -2.19 42.01
CA SER A 58 6.91 -2.22 43.46
C SER A 58 5.56 -2.82 43.87
N SER A 59 5.44 -4.15 43.77
CA SER A 59 4.49 -4.99 44.51
C SER A 59 4.84 -6.45 44.20
N GLY A 60 5.74 -7.05 44.99
CA GLY A 60 6.33 -8.35 44.67
C GLY A 60 5.30 -9.48 44.51
N ARG A 61 5.10 -9.94 43.27
CA ARG A 61 4.68 -11.31 42.89
C ARG A 61 5.25 -11.64 41.51
N LEU A 62 5.99 -12.76 41.40
CA LEU A 62 6.58 -13.29 40.16
C LEU A 62 5.68 -14.39 39.58
N GLY A 63 5.45 -14.37 38.26
CA GLY A 63 4.84 -15.47 37.51
C GLY A 63 5.30 -15.42 36.06
N GLY A 64 6.13 -16.39 35.65
CA GLY A 64 6.61 -16.54 34.28
C GLY A 64 6.14 -17.87 33.69
N GLY A 65 5.46 -17.84 32.55
CA GLY A 65 5.12 -19.02 31.76
C GLY A 65 6.04 -19.12 30.54
N VAL A 66 6.59 -20.32 30.29
CA VAL A 66 7.36 -20.64 29.07
C VAL A 66 6.48 -21.48 28.16
N SER A 67 6.36 -21.10 26.89
CA SER A 67 5.71 -21.92 25.85
C SER A 67 6.76 -22.37 24.84
N THR A 68 6.78 -23.67 24.54
CA THR A 68 7.66 -24.29 23.54
C THR A 68 6.80 -24.88 22.44
N ILE A 69 7.09 -24.53 21.18
CA ILE A 69 6.43 -25.10 19.99
C ILE A 69 7.43 -26.07 19.32
N LEU A 70 7.03 -27.33 19.11
CA LEU A 70 7.79 -28.31 18.35
C LEU A 70 7.23 -28.41 16.92
N ARG A 71 8.12 -28.46 15.93
CA ARG A 71 7.79 -28.71 14.52
C ARG A 71 8.30 -30.11 14.16
N VAL A 72 7.44 -30.92 13.55
CA VAL A 72 7.81 -32.18 12.89
C VAL A 72 7.48 -32.02 11.41
N ASP A 73 8.43 -32.32 10.53
CA ASP A 73 8.22 -32.15 9.09
C ASP A 73 7.18 -33.16 8.56
N GLY A 74 6.12 -32.63 7.93
CA GLY A 74 5.16 -33.40 7.13
C GLY A 74 3.75 -33.65 7.70
N GLY A 75 3.36 -33.09 8.86
CA GLY A 75 2.00 -33.24 9.43
C GLY A 75 1.43 -31.95 10.06
N PRO A 76 0.12 -31.90 10.43
CA PRO A 76 -0.52 -30.67 10.89
C PRO A 76 -0.11 -30.27 12.32
N PHE A 77 -0.24 -28.98 12.65
CA PHE A 77 0.11 -28.40 13.95
C PHE A 77 -0.76 -28.98 15.09
N VAL A 78 -0.12 -29.40 16.19
CA VAL A 78 -0.80 -29.69 17.47
C VAL A 78 -0.42 -28.60 18.47
N SER A 79 -1.41 -27.86 18.97
CA SER A 79 -1.24 -26.87 20.04
C SER A 79 -1.44 -27.55 21.39
N LEU A 80 -0.45 -27.53 22.27
CA LEU A 80 -0.59 -27.90 23.69
C LEU A 80 -0.59 -26.62 24.53
N CYS A 81 -1.75 -26.26 25.08
CA CYS A 81 -1.87 -25.21 26.09
C CYS A 81 -1.73 -25.85 27.49
N PHE A 82 -0.83 -25.33 28.32
CA PHE A 82 -0.86 -25.56 29.76
C PHE A 82 -1.71 -24.47 30.42
N VAL A 83 -2.74 -24.86 31.17
CA VAL A 83 -3.45 -24.00 32.13
C VAL A 83 -2.95 -24.37 33.52
N SER A 84 -2.32 -23.44 34.23
CA SER A 84 -2.01 -23.62 35.65
C SER A 84 -3.24 -23.25 36.48
N SER A 85 -3.80 -24.24 37.19
CA SER A 85 -4.80 -24.01 38.25
C SER A 85 -4.11 -23.48 39.51
N ILE A 86 -4.77 -22.54 40.21
CA ILE A 86 -4.49 -22.18 41.61
C ILE A 86 -5.81 -22.43 42.35
N ASP A 87 -5.81 -23.40 43.27
CA ASP A 87 -6.95 -23.69 44.15
C ASP A 87 -6.84 -22.98 45.50
N GLY A 88 -8.00 -22.52 46.01
CA GLY A 88 -8.26 -22.37 47.44
C GLY A 88 -9.08 -21.15 47.87
N GLU A 89 -10.42 -21.28 47.98
CA GLU A 89 -11.17 -21.23 49.26
C GLU A 89 -12.69 -21.42 49.08
N ARG A 90 -13.31 -22.09 50.07
CA ARG A 90 -14.71 -22.54 50.21
C ARG A 90 -15.70 -21.40 50.51
N VAL A 91 -17.00 -21.63 50.22
CA VAL A 91 -18.14 -21.70 51.19
C VAL A 91 -19.43 -22.15 50.47
N GLU A 92 -20.27 -22.86 51.24
CA GLU A 92 -21.54 -23.61 51.02
C GLU A 92 -22.68 -22.85 50.29
N SER A 93 -23.79 -23.43 49.79
CA SER A 93 -24.72 -24.41 50.38
C SER A 93 -25.77 -24.96 49.37
N GLU A 94 -26.24 -26.21 49.61
CA GLU A 94 -27.60 -26.80 49.45
C GLU A 94 -28.47 -26.47 48.21
N GLY A 95 -29.22 -27.36 47.56
CA GLY A 95 -29.73 -28.69 47.86
C GLY A 95 -30.59 -29.20 46.67
N ALA A 96 -30.87 -30.50 46.69
CA ALA A 96 -31.29 -31.40 45.60
C ALA A 96 -32.85 -31.49 45.41
N PRO A 97 -33.48 -32.50 44.77
CA PRO A 97 -33.29 -33.22 43.47
C PRO A 97 -34.64 -33.52 42.72
N PRO A 98 -35.00 -34.76 42.25
CA PRO A 98 -34.70 -35.43 40.96
C PRO A 98 -35.96 -35.94 40.20
N THR A 99 -35.88 -36.52 38.99
CA THR A 99 -36.03 -37.96 38.60
C THR A 99 -36.76 -38.00 37.23
N SER A 100 -36.70 -38.97 36.32
CA SER A 100 -36.13 -40.34 36.18
C SER A 100 -36.28 -40.79 34.71
N SER A 101 -35.29 -41.48 34.13
CA SER A 101 -35.26 -42.94 33.76
C SER A 101 -35.73 -43.27 32.32
N GLU A 102 -34.83 -43.71 31.40
CA GLU A 102 -34.36 -45.10 31.13
C GLU A 102 -35.29 -45.85 30.13
N ARG A 103 -34.91 -46.85 29.32
CA ARG A 103 -33.73 -47.73 29.09
C ARG A 103 -33.94 -48.37 27.69
N GLY A 104 -32.93 -48.57 26.83
CA GLY A 104 -32.13 -49.83 26.68
C GLY A 104 -32.76 -50.78 25.63
N LEU A 105 -32.10 -51.61 24.81
CA LEU A 105 -30.72 -52.01 24.51
C LEU A 105 -30.75 -52.85 23.20
N ASP A 106 -29.79 -52.63 22.28
CA ASP A 106 -28.99 -53.55 21.41
C ASP A 106 -29.46 -54.98 20.94
N PRO A 107 -28.74 -55.69 20.02
CA PRO A 107 -27.78 -55.28 18.97
C PRO A 107 -27.85 -56.11 17.63
N GLU A 108 -26.89 -55.83 16.73
CA GLU A 108 -26.13 -56.77 15.85
C GLU A 108 -26.49 -57.07 14.36
N LYS A 109 -25.51 -56.71 13.51
CA LYS A 109 -24.79 -57.45 12.43
C LYS A 109 -25.41 -57.83 11.06
N LYS A 110 -24.73 -57.26 10.05
CA LYS A 110 -24.05 -57.86 8.86
C LYS A 110 -24.81 -58.29 7.58
N MET A 111 -24.29 -57.70 6.48
CA MET A 111 -23.87 -58.29 5.19
C MET A 111 -24.83 -58.42 3.97
N LYS A 112 -24.46 -57.63 2.93
CA LYS A 112 -24.14 -57.98 1.52
C LYS A 112 -25.22 -58.45 0.51
N ASN A 113 -25.13 -57.79 -0.67
CA ASN A 113 -25.31 -58.29 -2.06
C ASN A 113 -26.73 -58.68 -2.48
N LYS A 114 -27.19 -58.65 -3.75
CA LYS A 114 -26.81 -58.07 -5.06
C LYS A 114 -28.01 -58.38 -5.99
N ASP A 115 -28.28 -57.51 -6.96
CA ASP A 115 -28.77 -57.72 -8.36
C ASP A 115 -29.77 -58.83 -8.76
N SER A 116 -30.79 -58.42 -9.56
CA SER A 116 -31.35 -58.98 -10.83
C SER A 116 -32.90 -58.95 -10.86
N LYS A 117 -33.54 -58.08 -11.67
CA LYS A 117 -34.06 -58.28 -13.06
C LYS A 117 -34.96 -59.54 -13.21
N SER A 118 -36.13 -59.57 -13.86
CA SER A 118 -36.95 -58.59 -14.61
C SER A 118 -38.28 -59.26 -15.08
N THR A 119 -39.32 -58.44 -15.37
CA THR A 119 -40.42 -58.60 -16.38
C THR A 119 -41.50 -59.71 -16.20
N ALA A 120 -42.81 -59.54 -16.50
CA ALA A 120 -43.66 -58.43 -16.99
C ALA A 120 -45.18 -58.82 -16.94
N TYR A 121 -46.07 -57.84 -17.26
CA TYR A 121 -47.55 -57.80 -17.41
C TYR A 121 -48.37 -57.45 -16.14
N SER A 122 -49.35 -56.53 -16.10
CA SER A 122 -50.11 -55.82 -17.15
C SER A 122 -50.63 -54.44 -16.68
N ASP A 123 -51.02 -53.67 -17.69
CA ASP A 123 -51.61 -52.33 -17.85
C ASP A 123 -52.50 -51.69 -16.75
N LYS A 124 -52.22 -50.41 -16.44
CA LYS A 124 -53.20 -49.30 -16.29
C LYS A 124 -52.49 -47.95 -16.08
N SER A 125 -52.84 -46.99 -16.94
CA SER A 125 -52.26 -45.65 -17.08
C SER A 125 -52.46 -44.71 -15.87
N SER A 126 -51.40 -44.05 -15.42
CA SER A 126 -51.47 -42.68 -14.88
C SER A 126 -50.13 -41.95 -15.12
N ARG A 127 -50.21 -40.71 -15.63
CA ARG A 127 -49.10 -39.93 -16.17
C ARG A 127 -48.20 -39.39 -15.05
N ILE A 128 -46.92 -39.79 -15.09
CA ILE A 128 -45.83 -39.21 -14.29
C ILE A 128 -45.28 -37.99 -15.05
N ILE A 129 -45.37 -36.80 -14.45
CA ILE A 129 -44.75 -35.57 -14.96
C ILE A 129 -43.26 -35.61 -14.56
N PRO A 130 -42.31 -35.30 -15.47
CA PRO A 130 -40.88 -35.36 -15.13
C PRO A 130 -40.49 -34.21 -14.19
N MET A 131 -39.72 -34.53 -13.14
CA MET A 131 -39.22 -33.58 -12.11
C MET A 131 -38.57 -32.30 -12.69
N THR A 132 -38.10 -32.34 -13.93
CA THR A 132 -37.53 -31.19 -14.65
C THR A 132 -38.54 -30.04 -14.85
N VAL A 133 -39.83 -30.36 -15.04
CA VAL A 133 -40.89 -29.33 -15.18
C VAL A 133 -41.21 -28.69 -13.82
N MET A 134 -41.10 -29.46 -12.73
CA MET A 134 -41.31 -28.91 -11.38
C MET A 134 -40.18 -27.97 -10.95
N LEU A 135 -38.92 -28.28 -11.34
CA LEU A 135 -37.77 -27.44 -11.03
C LEU A 135 -37.77 -26.12 -11.82
N ILE A 136 -38.20 -26.15 -13.09
CA ILE A 136 -38.38 -24.93 -13.90
C ILE A 136 -39.57 -24.11 -13.37
N GLY A 137 -40.65 -24.77 -12.94
CA GLY A 137 -41.78 -24.13 -12.28
C GLY A 137 -41.40 -23.44 -10.97
N LEU A 138 -40.59 -24.09 -10.13
CA LEU A 138 -40.10 -23.52 -8.86
C LEU A 138 -39.17 -22.33 -9.09
N CYS A 139 -38.25 -22.39 -10.06
CA CYS A 139 -37.37 -21.26 -10.39
C CYS A 139 -38.16 -20.08 -10.98
N GLY A 140 -39.16 -20.36 -11.83
CA GLY A 140 -40.07 -19.34 -12.36
C GLY A 140 -40.93 -18.68 -11.28
N PHE A 141 -41.40 -19.45 -10.30
CA PHE A 141 -42.19 -18.95 -9.18
C PHE A 141 -41.35 -18.08 -8.23
N SER A 142 -40.08 -18.45 -7.98
CA SER A 142 -39.15 -17.62 -7.20
C SER A 142 -38.80 -16.30 -7.91
N PHE A 143 -38.67 -16.31 -9.24
CA PHE A 143 -38.44 -15.08 -10.02
C PHE A 143 -39.68 -14.17 -10.04
N TYR A 144 -40.87 -14.76 -10.12
CA TYR A 144 -42.14 -14.03 -10.09
C TYR A 144 -42.43 -13.42 -8.70
N LEU A 145 -42.18 -14.15 -7.61
CA LEU A 145 -42.28 -13.63 -6.25
C LEU A 145 -41.21 -12.56 -5.95
N GLY A 146 -39.98 -12.73 -6.44
CA GLY A 146 -38.93 -11.71 -6.35
C GLY A 146 -39.29 -10.42 -7.09
N GLY A 147 -39.97 -10.52 -8.23
CA GLY A 147 -40.50 -9.39 -8.98
C GLY A 147 -41.66 -8.67 -8.26
N ILE A 148 -42.53 -9.39 -7.55
CA ILE A 148 -43.62 -8.81 -6.76
C ILE A 148 -43.08 -8.09 -5.53
N PHE A 149 -42.11 -8.67 -4.80
CA PHE A 149 -41.49 -8.02 -3.63
C PHE A 149 -40.63 -6.79 -4.01
N TYR A 150 -39.98 -6.79 -5.18
CA TYR A 150 -39.26 -5.62 -5.68
C TYR A 150 -40.20 -4.52 -6.21
N SER A 151 -41.38 -4.91 -6.70
CA SER A 151 -42.43 -3.98 -7.17
C SER A 151 -43.24 -3.37 -6.02
N GLU A 152 -43.50 -4.11 -4.93
CA GLU A 152 -44.20 -3.59 -3.74
C GLU A 152 -43.39 -2.53 -2.98
N ASN A 153 -42.06 -2.68 -2.88
CA ASN A 153 -41.19 -1.65 -2.30
C ASN A 153 -41.13 -0.36 -3.14
N ASN A 154 -41.39 -0.44 -4.44
CA ASN A 154 -41.49 0.74 -5.32
C ASN A 154 -42.91 1.32 -5.40
N ARG A 155 -43.92 0.62 -4.89
CA ARG A 155 -45.31 1.11 -4.83
C ARG A 155 -45.62 1.82 -3.51
N PHE A 156 -44.89 1.51 -2.43
CA PHE A 156 -44.92 2.29 -1.18
C PHE A 156 -44.29 3.69 -1.27
N PHE A 157 -43.49 3.96 -2.30
CA PHE A 157 -42.87 5.28 -2.55
C PHE A 157 -43.58 6.14 -3.61
N LYS A 158 -44.70 5.68 -4.20
CA LYS A 158 -45.44 6.45 -5.23
C LYS A 158 -46.96 6.24 -5.14
N GLN A 159 -47.62 6.89 -4.18
CA GLN A 159 -48.76 7.82 -4.43
C GLN A 159 -49.40 8.38 -3.15
N ASN A 160 -49.10 9.65 -2.89
CA ASN A 160 -49.95 10.76 -2.43
C ASN A 160 -51.07 10.52 -1.40
N VAL A 161 -50.91 11.16 -0.24
CA VAL A 161 -52.01 11.91 0.40
C VAL A 161 -51.53 13.35 0.58
N ALA A 162 -52.13 14.27 -0.17
CA ALA A 162 -52.13 15.69 0.20
C ALA A 162 -53.16 15.89 1.32
N PRO A 163 -52.83 16.68 2.35
CA PRO A 163 -53.83 17.54 2.95
C PRO A 163 -53.40 19.01 2.88
N ALA A 164 -54.37 19.81 2.44
CA ALA A 164 -54.61 21.20 2.81
C ALA A 164 -53.42 22.16 2.85
N ILE A 165 -53.40 23.02 1.82
CA ILE A 165 -52.82 24.36 1.88
C ILE A 165 -53.45 25.10 3.07
N GLN A 166 -52.75 25.10 4.20
CA GLN A 166 -52.88 26.14 5.19
C GLN A 166 -51.78 27.15 4.88
N LEU A 167 -52.20 28.34 4.47
CA LEU A 167 -51.36 29.48 4.12
C LEU A 167 -50.54 29.91 5.34
N CYS A 168 -49.45 29.20 5.65
CA CYS A 168 -48.47 29.66 6.61
C CYS A 168 -47.58 30.65 5.87
N LYS A 169 -47.71 31.93 6.27
CA LYS A 169 -46.89 33.05 5.78
C LYS A 169 -45.43 32.62 5.66
N GLN A 170 -44.81 33.00 4.54
CA GLN A 170 -43.37 32.99 4.34
C GLN A 170 -42.64 33.39 5.63
N ALA A 171 -42.09 32.41 6.33
CA ALA A 171 -40.93 32.64 7.16
C ALA A 171 -39.76 32.64 6.18
N VAL A 172 -39.25 33.84 5.89
CA VAL A 172 -37.94 34.00 5.29
C VAL A 172 -36.96 33.33 6.26
N GLU A 173 -36.56 32.09 5.96
CA GLU A 173 -35.43 31.48 6.62
C GLU A 173 -34.22 32.36 6.34
N ALA A 174 -33.82 33.11 7.36
CA ALA A 174 -32.55 33.80 7.36
C ALA A 174 -31.45 32.76 7.05
N PRO A 175 -30.44 33.11 6.24
CA PRO A 175 -29.37 32.17 5.94
C PRO A 175 -28.74 31.75 7.26
N HIS A 176 -28.83 30.46 7.59
CA HIS A 176 -28.06 29.88 8.69
C HIS A 176 -26.59 30.19 8.40
N GLN A 177 -26.05 31.22 9.06
CA GLN A 177 -24.63 31.49 9.03
C GLN A 177 -23.96 30.27 9.65
N ILE A 178 -23.36 29.41 8.82
CA ILE A 178 -22.48 28.35 9.28
C ILE A 178 -21.30 29.07 9.95
N VAL A 179 -21.35 29.18 11.27
CA VAL A 179 -20.31 29.83 12.06
C VAL A 179 -19.04 29.02 11.89
N SER A 180 -18.02 29.63 11.31
CA SER A 180 -16.71 28.99 11.17
C SER A 180 -16.09 28.81 12.55
N VAL A 181 -16.01 27.56 13.01
CA VAL A 181 -15.32 27.19 14.25
C VAL A 181 -13.82 27.12 13.97
N GLU A 182 -13.00 27.81 14.76
CA GLU A 182 -11.55 27.72 14.63
C GLU A 182 -11.07 26.30 14.96
N VAL A 183 -10.29 25.71 14.06
CA VAL A 183 -9.72 24.36 14.29
C VAL A 183 -8.47 24.50 15.17
N PRO A 184 -8.34 23.73 16.27
CA PRO A 184 -7.23 23.87 17.19
C PRO A 184 -5.89 23.45 16.55
N GLU A 185 -4.79 23.90 17.15
CA GLU A 185 -3.42 23.53 16.75
C GLU A 185 -2.98 22.23 17.44
N CYS A 186 -2.31 21.35 16.70
CA CYS A 186 -1.65 20.20 17.33
C CYS A 186 -0.40 20.64 18.11
N SER A 187 0.06 19.81 19.06
CA SER A 187 1.37 20.01 19.70
C SER A 187 2.50 20.04 18.66
N SER A 188 3.58 20.75 18.94
CA SER A 188 4.79 20.80 18.10
C SER A 188 5.36 19.41 17.80
N ASP A 189 5.16 18.44 18.70
CA ASP A 189 5.61 17.05 18.50
C ASP A 189 4.95 16.35 17.31
N TYR A 190 3.85 16.91 16.79
CA TYR A 190 3.16 16.39 15.60
C TYR A 190 3.67 17.01 14.29
N GLN A 191 4.73 17.83 14.30
CA GLN A 191 5.23 18.48 13.08
C GLN A 191 5.51 17.50 11.93
N ASP A 192 5.94 16.27 12.22
CA ASP A 192 6.23 15.23 11.23
C ASP A 192 5.25 14.06 11.34
N TYR A 193 4.02 14.34 11.78
CA TYR A 193 2.99 13.35 12.01
C TYR A 193 2.56 12.64 10.72
N THR A 194 2.80 11.32 10.69
CA THR A 194 2.36 10.41 9.63
C THR A 194 1.44 9.36 10.27
N PRO A 195 0.12 9.62 10.34
CA PRO A 195 -0.79 8.89 11.23
C PRO A 195 -0.72 7.37 11.09
N CYS A 196 -0.61 6.90 9.85
CA CYS A 196 -0.63 5.48 9.56
C CYS A 196 0.75 4.81 9.55
N THR A 197 1.83 5.57 9.66
CA THR A 197 3.20 5.02 9.77
C THR A 197 3.89 5.56 11.01
N ASP A 198 3.11 5.87 12.05
CA ASP A 198 3.58 6.45 13.31
C ASP A 198 4.40 5.40 14.09
N PRO A 199 5.70 5.67 14.38
CA PRO A 199 6.55 4.75 15.14
C PRO A 199 6.01 4.42 16.53
N LYS A 200 5.19 5.29 17.13
CA LYS A 200 4.55 5.02 18.43
C LYS A 200 3.51 3.90 18.33
N ARG A 201 2.91 3.69 17.15
CA ARG A 201 1.92 2.62 16.91
C ARG A 201 2.59 1.28 16.61
N TRP A 202 3.79 1.28 16.02
CA TRP A 202 4.52 0.07 15.64
C TRP A 202 4.66 -0.96 16.75
N ARG A 203 4.84 -0.50 18.01
CA ARG A 203 4.96 -1.37 19.18
C ARG A 203 3.74 -2.28 19.42
N LYS A 204 2.59 -1.98 18.81
CA LYS A 204 1.36 -2.77 18.91
C LYS A 204 1.28 -3.91 17.89
N TYR A 205 2.21 -3.99 16.94
CA TYR A 205 2.17 -4.92 15.82
C TYR A 205 3.38 -5.86 15.83
N GLY A 206 3.20 -7.04 15.23
CA GLY A 206 4.24 -8.06 15.18
C GLY A 206 5.46 -7.66 14.35
N ASN A 207 6.60 -8.29 14.62
CA ASN A 207 7.84 -8.11 13.86
C ASN A 207 7.92 -8.98 12.60
N TYR A 208 6.99 -9.93 12.42
CA TYR A 208 6.98 -10.86 11.30
C TYR A 208 7.00 -10.12 9.96
N ARG A 209 8.03 -10.39 9.14
CA ARG A 209 8.26 -9.72 7.85
C ARG A 209 8.30 -8.19 7.91
N LEU A 210 8.61 -7.63 9.09
CA LEU A 210 8.58 -6.20 9.36
C LEU A 210 7.17 -5.58 9.22
N SER A 211 6.12 -6.36 9.46
CA SER A 211 4.74 -5.90 9.32
C SER A 211 4.40 -4.70 10.21
N PHE A 212 5.08 -4.52 11.34
CA PHE A 212 4.93 -3.30 12.16
C PHE A 212 5.26 -2.00 11.41
N MET A 213 6.14 -2.02 10.40
CA MET A 213 6.47 -0.85 9.57
C MET A 213 5.47 -0.60 8.44
N GLU A 214 4.49 -1.49 8.25
CA GLU A 214 3.39 -1.26 7.32
C GLU A 214 2.48 -0.13 7.80
N ARG A 215 1.51 0.17 6.93
CA ARG A 215 0.49 1.14 7.23
C ARG A 215 -0.51 0.60 8.27
N HIS A 216 -0.58 1.28 9.41
CA HIS A 216 -1.45 1.01 10.55
C HIS A 216 -2.20 2.27 10.97
N CYS A 217 -3.30 2.59 10.28
CA CYS A 217 -4.01 3.84 10.50
C CYS A 217 -4.77 3.90 11.85
N PRO A 218 -4.87 5.10 12.46
CA PRO A 218 -5.71 5.29 13.63
C PRO A 218 -7.19 5.09 13.32
N PRO A 219 -7.93 4.37 14.19
CA PRO A 219 -9.39 4.39 14.16
C PRO A 219 -9.89 5.81 14.42
N MET A 220 -11.15 6.10 14.05
CA MET A 220 -11.71 7.46 14.10
C MET A 220 -11.52 8.16 15.46
N VAL A 221 -11.71 7.43 16.56
CA VAL A 221 -11.57 7.96 17.94
C VAL A 221 -10.15 8.39 18.32
N GLU A 222 -9.13 7.89 17.62
CA GLU A 222 -7.73 8.26 17.86
C GLU A 222 -7.23 9.34 16.89
N ARG A 223 -8.04 9.72 15.89
CA ARG A 223 -7.64 10.70 14.88
C ARG A 223 -7.51 12.08 15.51
N LYS A 224 -6.50 12.81 15.04
CA LYS A 224 -6.24 14.16 15.51
C LYS A 224 -7.12 15.13 14.74
N GLU A 225 -7.89 15.91 15.49
CA GLU A 225 -8.78 16.95 14.96
C GLU A 225 -8.15 18.34 15.11
N CYS A 226 -6.89 18.46 14.71
CA CYS A 226 -6.11 19.70 14.86
C CYS A 226 -5.23 19.93 13.63
N LEU A 227 -4.83 21.19 13.42
CA LEU A 227 -3.92 21.58 12.35
C LEU A 227 -2.48 21.24 12.76
N VAL A 228 -1.78 20.48 11.92
CA VAL A 228 -0.38 20.11 12.16
C VAL A 228 0.51 21.35 11.94
N PRO A 229 1.28 21.80 12.95
CA PRO A 229 2.11 22.98 12.80
C PRO A 229 3.32 22.72 11.89
N PRO A 230 3.78 23.72 11.12
CA PRO A 230 5.08 23.66 10.48
C PRO A 230 6.21 23.75 11.53
N PRO A 231 7.42 23.28 11.21
CA PRO A 231 8.56 23.40 12.12
C PRO A 231 8.92 24.87 12.40
N PRO A 232 9.55 25.18 13.55
CA PRO A 232 10.00 26.53 13.87
C PRO A 232 10.92 27.10 12.78
N ALA A 233 10.64 28.35 12.36
CA ALA A 233 11.33 29.04 11.27
C ALA A 233 11.23 28.34 9.90
N TYR A 234 10.13 27.60 9.65
CA TYR A 234 9.81 27.05 8.33
C TYR A 234 9.88 28.13 7.24
N LYS A 235 10.50 27.78 6.11
CA LYS A 235 10.64 28.63 4.94
C LYS A 235 9.85 28.06 3.77
N VAL A 236 9.40 28.95 2.88
CA VAL A 236 8.85 28.50 1.59
C VAL A 236 9.92 27.68 0.86
N PRO A 237 9.58 26.51 0.29
CA PRO A 237 10.55 25.64 -0.38
C PRO A 237 11.32 26.37 -1.48
N ILE A 238 12.57 25.96 -1.68
CA ILE A 238 13.38 26.42 -2.81
C ILE A 238 12.63 26.07 -4.11
N ARG A 239 12.66 26.96 -5.11
CA ARG A 239 11.93 26.74 -6.37
C ARG A 239 12.66 25.75 -7.27
N TRP A 240 11.89 24.96 -8.01
CA TRP A 240 12.41 24.07 -9.05
C TRP A 240 13.07 24.89 -10.17
N PRO A 241 14.18 24.45 -10.79
CA PRO A 241 14.90 23.19 -10.59
C PRO A 241 15.93 23.20 -9.46
N LYS A 242 16.22 24.37 -8.87
CA LYS A 242 17.23 24.51 -7.80
C LYS A 242 16.94 23.61 -6.60
N SER A 243 15.67 23.37 -6.29
CA SER A 243 15.25 22.49 -5.20
C SER A 243 15.73 21.05 -5.34
N ARG A 244 16.02 20.59 -6.56
CA ARG A 244 16.55 19.25 -6.80
C ARG A 244 17.84 19.01 -6.03
N ASP A 245 18.71 20.00 -5.96
CA ASP A 245 20.06 19.84 -5.41
C ASP A 245 20.22 20.48 -4.01
N GLN A 246 19.19 21.17 -3.51
CA GLN A 246 19.23 21.83 -2.20
C GLN A 246 17.85 22.02 -1.57
N CYS A 247 17.77 21.95 -0.25
CA CYS A 247 16.58 22.34 0.52
C CYS A 247 16.94 23.13 1.78
N TRP A 248 15.93 23.73 2.42
CA TRP A 248 16.13 24.46 3.68
C TRP A 248 16.30 23.50 4.85
N TYR A 249 17.34 23.70 5.67
CA TYR A 249 17.56 22.93 6.90
C TYR A 249 16.36 23.01 7.84
N ARG A 250 15.79 24.22 8.01
CA ARG A 250 14.65 24.46 8.92
C ARG A 250 13.37 23.72 8.53
N ASN A 251 13.25 23.27 7.28
CA ASN A 251 12.08 22.53 6.82
C ASN A 251 12.16 21.03 7.19
N VAL A 252 13.38 20.53 7.46
CA VAL A 252 13.67 19.13 7.82
C VAL A 252 14.81 19.12 8.87
N PRO A 253 14.60 19.61 10.11
CA PRO A 253 15.67 20.01 11.02
C PRO A 253 16.32 18.83 11.79
N TYR A 254 16.90 17.86 11.08
CA TYR A 254 17.54 16.68 11.65
C TYR A 254 19.06 16.70 11.45
N ASP A 255 19.81 17.22 12.43
CA ASP A 255 21.27 17.38 12.35
C ASP A 255 22.05 16.07 12.39
N TRP A 256 21.53 15.07 13.09
CA TRP A 256 22.23 13.80 13.31
C TRP A 256 22.52 13.05 12.00
N ILE A 257 21.67 13.23 10.99
CA ILE A 257 21.81 12.62 9.66
C ILE A 257 23.10 13.09 8.97
N ASN A 258 23.49 14.35 9.17
CA ASN A 258 24.73 14.90 8.63
C ASN A 258 25.96 14.30 9.34
N ASN A 259 25.84 13.85 10.58
CA ASN A 259 26.93 13.29 11.37
C ASN A 259 27.13 11.78 11.14
N GLU A 260 26.05 11.00 10.99
CA GLU A 260 26.17 9.54 10.84
C GLU A 260 26.64 9.08 9.45
N LYS A 261 26.38 9.88 8.40
CA LYS A 261 26.68 9.48 7.01
C LYS A 261 27.47 10.51 6.20
N SER A 262 28.21 11.41 6.87
CA SER A 262 29.05 12.46 6.27
C SER A 262 30.02 11.92 5.19
N ASN A 263 30.61 10.74 5.44
CA ASN A 263 31.59 10.09 4.58
C ASN A 263 31.02 9.62 3.23
N GLN A 264 29.70 9.50 3.10
CA GLN A 264 29.06 9.01 1.87
C GLN A 264 28.63 10.14 0.93
N HIS A 265 28.80 11.41 1.33
CA HIS A 265 28.54 12.59 0.50
C HIS A 265 27.19 12.59 -0.23
N TRP A 266 26.12 12.05 0.36
CA TRP A 266 24.77 12.14 -0.23
C TRP A 266 24.01 13.38 0.25
N LEU A 267 24.40 13.94 1.41
CA LEU A 267 23.86 15.13 2.05
C LEU A 267 25.01 15.93 2.68
N ARG A 268 24.99 17.26 2.53
CA ARG A 268 25.91 18.18 3.22
C ARG A 268 25.14 19.40 3.72
N LYS A 269 25.28 19.73 5.00
CA LYS A 269 24.76 21.01 5.53
C LYS A 269 25.74 22.15 5.21
N GLN A 270 25.25 23.20 4.56
CA GLN A 270 25.99 24.44 4.27
C GLN A 270 25.13 25.65 4.67
N GLY A 271 25.52 26.33 5.76
CA GLY A 271 24.72 27.41 6.33
C GLY A 271 23.31 26.95 6.68
N GLU A 272 22.30 27.62 6.13
CA GLU A 272 20.87 27.31 6.33
C GLU A 272 20.31 26.25 5.35
N LYS A 273 21.16 25.65 4.53
CA LYS A 273 20.73 24.72 3.48
C LYS A 273 21.36 23.36 3.65
N PHE A 274 20.60 22.35 3.21
CA PHE A 274 21.14 21.06 2.86
C PHE A 274 21.41 21.02 1.36
N ILE A 275 22.55 20.46 0.98
CA ILE A 275 22.99 20.25 -0.40
C ILE A 275 23.06 18.74 -0.66
N PHE A 276 22.58 18.31 -1.83
CA PHE A 276 22.48 16.90 -2.24
C PHE A 276 23.36 16.67 -3.46
N PRO A 277 24.67 16.42 -3.30
CA PRO A 277 25.60 16.28 -4.42
C PRO A 277 25.46 14.91 -5.15
N GLY A 278 24.47 14.08 -4.76
CA GLY A 278 24.16 12.83 -5.46
C GLY A 278 25.12 11.67 -5.17
N GLY A 279 26.00 11.79 -4.17
CA GLY A 279 26.88 10.71 -3.74
C GLY A 279 26.14 9.59 -3.02
N GLY A 280 26.87 8.53 -2.69
CA GLY A 280 26.39 7.37 -1.94
C GLY A 280 27.36 6.21 -2.06
N THR A 281 27.16 5.16 -1.26
CA THR A 281 28.09 4.00 -1.31
C THR A 281 28.14 3.35 -2.70
N MET A 282 26.99 3.29 -3.39
CA MET A 282 26.89 2.78 -4.76
C MET A 282 27.03 3.88 -5.83
N PHE A 283 27.22 5.13 -5.41
CA PHE A 283 27.40 6.29 -6.30
C PHE A 283 28.70 7.03 -5.98
N PRO A 284 29.87 6.36 -6.02
CA PRO A 284 31.15 6.98 -5.64
C PRO A 284 31.52 8.18 -6.53
N ASN A 285 31.11 8.14 -7.80
CA ASN A 285 31.31 9.23 -8.77
C ASN A 285 30.04 10.10 -8.95
N GLY A 286 29.10 10.03 -8.01
CA GLY A 286 27.78 10.65 -8.10
C GLY A 286 26.77 9.85 -8.91
N VAL A 287 25.49 10.14 -8.67
CA VAL A 287 24.37 9.42 -9.28
C VAL A 287 24.31 9.57 -10.81
N GLY A 288 24.73 10.71 -11.35
CA GLY A 288 24.72 10.96 -12.79
C GLY A 288 25.57 9.94 -13.56
N ALA A 289 26.81 9.70 -13.12
CA ALA A 289 27.71 8.72 -13.74
C ALA A 289 27.15 7.28 -13.67
N TYR A 290 26.48 6.94 -12.57
CA TYR A 290 25.80 5.66 -12.42
C TYR A 290 24.63 5.52 -13.40
N VAL A 291 23.83 6.58 -13.57
CA VAL A 291 22.71 6.56 -14.52
C VAL A 291 23.18 6.58 -15.97
N ASP A 292 24.26 7.29 -16.31
CA ASP A 292 24.88 7.26 -17.63
C ASP A 292 25.29 5.83 -18.02
N LEU A 293 25.97 5.13 -17.11
CA LEU A 293 26.35 3.72 -17.29
C LEU A 293 25.13 2.81 -17.51
N MET A 294 24.06 3.00 -16.74
CA MET A 294 22.81 2.24 -16.96
C MET A 294 22.17 2.56 -18.31
N GLN A 295 22.17 3.82 -18.76
CA GLN A 295 21.62 4.20 -20.06
C GLN A 295 22.40 3.58 -21.22
N ASP A 296 23.71 3.41 -21.07
CA ASP A 296 24.54 2.73 -22.07
C ASP A 296 24.23 1.23 -22.16
N LEU A 297 23.89 0.61 -21.03
CA LEU A 297 23.49 -0.79 -20.97
C LEU A 297 22.04 -1.03 -21.38
N ILE A 298 21.14 -0.08 -21.09
CA ILE A 298 19.70 -0.19 -21.34
C ILE A 298 19.27 0.91 -22.31
N PRO A 299 19.37 0.69 -23.64
CA PRO A 299 19.05 1.70 -24.65
C PRO A 299 17.61 2.25 -24.54
N GLY A 300 16.70 1.47 -23.95
CA GLY A 300 15.31 1.87 -23.68
C GLY A 300 15.18 3.10 -22.78
N MET A 301 16.22 3.47 -22.03
CA MET A 301 16.26 4.70 -21.22
C MET A 301 16.51 5.97 -22.03
N LYS A 302 16.96 5.87 -23.29
CA LYS A 302 17.29 7.02 -24.15
C LYS A 302 16.17 7.36 -25.15
N ASN A 303 15.34 6.39 -25.52
CA ASN A 303 14.39 6.51 -26.64
C ASN A 303 12.91 6.58 -26.23
N GLY A 304 12.62 6.76 -24.94
CA GLY A 304 11.25 6.84 -24.41
C GLY A 304 10.53 5.50 -24.24
N THR A 305 11.20 4.36 -24.46
CA THR A 305 10.62 3.04 -24.13
C THR A 305 10.39 2.92 -22.63
N ILE A 306 11.38 3.29 -21.81
CA ILE A 306 11.25 3.36 -20.35
C ILE A 306 10.74 4.74 -19.97
N ARG A 307 9.62 4.77 -19.26
CA ARG A 307 8.95 6.00 -18.83
C ARG A 307 8.63 5.99 -17.34
N THR A 308 8.15 4.89 -16.79
CA THR A 308 7.83 4.79 -15.34
C THR A 308 8.80 3.87 -14.63
N ALA A 309 9.28 4.30 -13.47
CA ALA A 309 10.17 3.51 -12.63
C ALA A 309 9.77 3.51 -11.15
N ILE A 310 10.18 2.47 -10.42
CA ILE A 310 10.06 2.42 -8.96
C ILE A 310 11.44 2.21 -8.33
N ASP A 311 11.76 3.00 -7.31
CA ASP A 311 13.01 2.91 -6.56
C ASP A 311 12.72 2.47 -5.12
N THR A 312 13.10 1.24 -4.78
CA THR A 312 12.85 0.66 -3.46
C THR A 312 14.04 0.89 -2.55
N GLY A 313 13.81 1.40 -1.34
CA GLY A 313 14.87 1.83 -0.44
C GLY A 313 15.64 3.05 -0.95
N CYS A 314 14.92 3.99 -1.57
CA CYS A 314 15.44 5.10 -2.39
C CYS A 314 16.38 6.10 -1.70
N GLY A 315 16.61 6.01 -0.38
CA GLY A 315 17.31 7.05 0.36
C GLY A 315 16.64 8.41 0.17
N VAL A 316 17.43 9.42 -0.20
CA VAL A 316 16.94 10.77 -0.55
C VAL A 316 16.43 10.90 -1.99
N ALA A 317 16.22 9.80 -2.70
CA ALA A 317 15.74 9.73 -4.07
C ALA A 317 16.65 10.40 -5.10
N SER A 318 17.98 10.36 -4.91
CA SER A 318 18.93 10.93 -5.88
C SER A 318 18.82 10.27 -7.25
N TRP A 319 18.60 8.95 -7.31
CA TRP A 319 18.39 8.22 -8.56
C TRP A 319 17.11 8.68 -9.27
N GLY A 320 15.98 8.69 -8.56
CA GLY A 320 14.72 9.21 -9.10
C GLY A 320 14.80 10.68 -9.51
N GLY A 321 15.60 11.50 -8.81
CA GLY A 321 15.85 12.90 -9.13
C GLY A 321 16.65 13.10 -10.43
N ASP A 322 17.67 12.29 -10.67
CA ASP A 322 18.48 12.31 -11.90
C ASP A 322 17.66 11.87 -13.12
N LEU A 323 16.83 10.85 -12.94
CA LEU A 323 15.95 10.31 -13.99
C LEU A 323 14.92 11.31 -14.52
N LEU A 324 14.55 12.34 -13.74
CA LEU A 324 13.62 13.39 -14.20
C LEU A 324 14.17 14.15 -15.41
N ASP A 325 15.47 14.44 -15.44
CA ASP A 325 16.13 15.13 -16.57
C ASP A 325 16.18 14.25 -17.83
N ARG A 326 16.04 12.93 -17.64
CA ARG A 326 16.05 11.91 -18.70
C ARG A 326 14.65 11.53 -19.15
N GLY A 327 13.62 12.24 -18.68
CA GLY A 327 12.23 11.98 -19.04
C GLY A 327 11.66 10.69 -18.44
N ILE A 328 12.25 10.15 -17.38
CA ILE A 328 11.77 8.96 -16.67
C ILE A 328 11.18 9.38 -15.32
N LEU A 329 9.91 9.05 -15.11
CA LEU A 329 9.16 9.40 -13.92
C LEU A 329 9.23 8.26 -12.90
N THR A 330 9.90 8.53 -11.79
CA THR A 330 10.20 7.53 -10.76
C THR A 330 9.37 7.75 -9.51
N VAL A 331 8.76 6.67 -8.98
CA VAL A 331 8.20 6.66 -7.63
C VAL A 331 9.23 6.12 -6.66
N SER A 332 9.69 6.97 -5.75
CA SER A 332 10.67 6.60 -4.73
C SER A 332 9.95 6.06 -3.49
N LEU A 333 10.22 4.81 -3.11
CA LEU A 333 9.54 4.10 -2.03
C LEU A 333 10.54 3.77 -0.91
N ALA A 334 10.24 4.23 0.30
CA ALA A 334 10.97 3.79 1.49
C ALA A 334 10.06 3.84 2.73
N PRO A 335 10.32 3.00 3.75
CA PRO A 335 9.58 3.08 5.00
C PRO A 335 9.86 4.42 5.68
N ARG A 336 8.98 4.80 6.61
CA ARG A 336 9.41 5.74 7.64
C ARG A 336 10.44 4.98 8.47
N ASP A 337 11.67 5.43 8.49
CA ASP A 337 12.74 4.75 9.22
C ASP A 337 13.20 5.58 10.42
N ASN A 338 14.06 4.99 11.24
CA ASN A 338 14.72 5.68 12.34
C ASN A 338 15.60 6.85 11.85
N HIS A 339 15.77 7.02 10.53
CA HIS A 339 16.39 8.18 9.90
C HIS A 339 15.47 9.38 9.67
N GLU A 340 14.22 9.25 10.11
CA GLU A 340 13.17 10.26 10.29
C GLU A 340 12.79 11.12 9.06
N ALA A 341 13.56 11.14 7.96
CA ALA A 341 13.36 12.14 6.90
C ALA A 341 13.80 11.78 5.47
N GLN A 342 14.20 10.55 5.15
CA GLN A 342 14.74 10.25 3.80
C GLN A 342 13.74 10.57 2.67
N VAL A 343 12.51 10.06 2.78
CA VAL A 343 11.40 10.37 1.86
C VAL A 343 11.00 11.85 1.98
N GLN A 344 11.05 12.44 3.17
CA GLN A 344 10.74 13.86 3.38
C GLN A 344 11.69 14.77 2.60
N PHE A 345 13.00 14.46 2.57
CA PHE A 345 13.97 15.19 1.75
C PHE A 345 13.65 15.10 0.26
N ALA A 346 13.30 13.90 -0.24
CA ALA A 346 12.90 13.74 -1.64
C ALA A 346 11.71 14.64 -1.99
N LEU A 347 10.68 14.64 -1.14
CA LEU A 347 9.48 15.46 -1.30
C LEU A 347 9.77 16.97 -1.19
N GLU A 348 10.68 17.37 -0.29
CA GLU A 348 11.15 18.76 -0.14
C GLU A 348 11.94 19.27 -1.35
N ARG A 349 12.65 18.38 -2.03
CA ARG A 349 13.41 18.68 -3.25
C ARG A 349 12.53 18.72 -4.51
N GLY A 350 11.29 18.23 -4.41
CA GLY A 350 10.35 18.16 -5.53
C GLY A 350 10.47 16.88 -6.36
N ILE A 351 10.89 15.77 -5.73
CA ILE A 351 11.06 14.45 -6.35
C ILE A 351 9.90 13.55 -5.90
N PRO A 352 9.24 12.77 -6.79
CA PRO A 352 8.13 11.92 -6.41
C PRO A 352 8.57 10.82 -5.44
N ALA A 353 7.88 10.72 -4.31
CA ALA A 353 8.15 9.71 -3.30
C ALA A 353 6.90 9.36 -2.49
N ILE A 354 6.89 8.18 -1.87
CA ILE A 354 5.80 7.70 -1.01
C ILE A 354 6.38 6.89 0.16
N LEU A 355 5.73 6.98 1.31
CA LEU A 355 6.04 6.10 2.44
C LEU A 355 5.47 4.72 2.18
N GLY A 356 6.30 3.69 2.29
CA GLY A 356 5.84 2.31 2.21
C GLY A 356 6.97 1.29 2.25
N ILE A 357 6.58 0.04 2.46
CA ILE A 357 7.48 -1.10 2.61
C ILE A 357 6.88 -2.31 1.89
N ILE A 358 7.73 -3.17 1.33
CA ILE A 358 7.32 -4.48 0.85
C ILE A 358 7.41 -5.45 2.04
N SER A 359 6.27 -5.94 2.51
CA SER A 359 6.19 -6.78 3.72
C SER A 359 5.18 -7.92 3.55
N THR A 360 3.92 -7.73 3.91
CA THR A 360 2.86 -8.74 3.91
C THR A 360 1.72 -8.40 2.95
N GLN A 361 1.66 -7.14 2.50
CA GLN A 361 0.64 -6.62 1.59
C GLN A 361 1.26 -6.18 0.26
N ARG A 362 0.46 -6.21 -0.80
CA ARG A 362 0.78 -5.63 -2.11
C ARG A 362 1.04 -4.14 -1.97
N LEU A 363 2.00 -3.63 -2.74
CA LEU A 363 2.17 -2.20 -2.94
C LEU A 363 0.93 -1.66 -3.67
N PRO A 364 0.47 -0.42 -3.36
CA PRO A 364 -0.81 0.14 -3.84
C PRO A 364 -0.76 0.58 -5.31
N PHE A 365 -0.16 -0.26 -6.15
CA PHE A 365 -0.02 -0.11 -7.59
C PHE A 365 -0.67 -1.30 -8.31
N PRO A 366 -1.29 -1.09 -9.47
CA PRO A 366 -1.80 -2.17 -10.29
C PRO A 366 -0.65 -3.04 -10.83
N SER A 367 -0.99 -4.18 -11.41
CA SER A 367 0.02 -4.98 -12.10
C SER A 367 0.56 -4.24 -13.32
N ASN A 368 1.80 -4.53 -13.70
CA ASN A 368 2.43 -3.96 -14.91
C ASN A 368 2.44 -2.42 -14.92
N SER A 369 2.68 -1.79 -13.76
CA SER A 369 2.74 -0.34 -13.56
C SER A 369 4.07 0.28 -14.04
N PHE A 370 5.18 -0.41 -13.81
CA PHE A 370 6.51 0.14 -14.01
C PHE A 370 7.23 -0.53 -15.18
N ASP A 371 7.98 0.27 -15.95
CA ASP A 371 8.87 -0.21 -17.00
C ASP A 371 10.22 -0.67 -16.41
N MET A 372 10.62 -0.08 -15.27
CA MET A 372 11.84 -0.42 -14.55
C MET A 372 11.61 -0.43 -13.02
N ALA A 373 12.22 -1.38 -12.32
CA ALA A 373 12.29 -1.41 -10.87
C ALA A 373 13.76 -1.43 -10.42
N HIS A 374 14.09 -0.65 -9.40
CA HIS A 374 15.46 -0.46 -8.92
C HIS A 374 15.54 -0.65 -7.40
N CYS A 375 16.66 -1.21 -6.95
CA CYS A 375 17.08 -1.23 -5.56
C CYS A 375 18.60 -1.04 -5.51
N SER A 376 19.04 -0.04 -4.74
CA SER A 376 20.47 0.14 -4.42
C SER A 376 20.66 0.01 -2.92
N ARG A 377 21.20 -1.13 -2.46
CA ARG A 377 21.39 -1.46 -1.04
C ARG A 377 20.13 -1.20 -0.18
N CYS A 378 18.96 -1.57 -0.70
CA CYS A 378 17.67 -1.27 -0.08
C CYS A 378 17.35 -2.08 1.19
N LEU A 379 18.23 -3.00 1.60
CA LEU A 379 18.06 -3.89 2.77
C LEU A 379 16.80 -4.78 2.72
N ILE A 380 16.19 -4.93 1.54
CA ILE A 380 15.11 -5.88 1.31
C ILE A 380 15.74 -7.27 1.12
N PRO A 381 15.37 -8.27 1.93
CA PRO A 381 15.95 -9.60 1.84
C PRO A 381 15.27 -10.37 0.69
N TRP A 382 15.64 -10.07 -0.55
CA TRP A 382 14.97 -10.52 -1.77
C TRP A 382 14.79 -12.04 -1.90
N THR A 383 15.68 -12.83 -1.30
CA THR A 383 15.64 -14.30 -1.37
C THR A 383 14.89 -14.98 -0.22
N GLU A 384 14.44 -14.21 0.77
CA GLU A 384 13.69 -14.73 1.91
C GLU A 384 12.23 -14.99 1.55
N PHE A 385 11.58 -15.86 2.34
CA PHE A 385 10.19 -16.27 2.13
C PHE A 385 9.94 -16.74 0.69
N ASP A 386 10.85 -17.57 0.17
CA ASP A 386 10.81 -18.11 -1.20
C ASP A 386 10.71 -17.05 -2.31
N GLY A 387 11.30 -15.87 -2.05
CA GLY A 387 11.33 -14.77 -2.99
C GLY A 387 10.01 -14.00 -3.08
N LEU A 388 9.17 -14.04 -2.05
CA LEU A 388 7.87 -13.35 -2.02
C LEU A 388 7.97 -11.85 -2.38
N TYR A 389 9.03 -11.16 -1.96
CA TYR A 389 9.24 -9.76 -2.29
C TYR A 389 9.54 -9.54 -3.78
N LEU A 390 10.26 -10.48 -4.41
CA LEU A 390 10.49 -10.49 -5.85
C LEU A 390 9.20 -10.75 -6.63
N LEU A 391 8.25 -11.52 -6.08
CA LEU A 391 6.93 -11.72 -6.69
C LEU A 391 6.12 -10.43 -6.75
N GLU A 392 6.23 -9.56 -5.74
CA GLU A 392 5.58 -8.26 -5.78
C GLU A 392 6.21 -7.33 -6.82
N ILE A 393 7.55 -7.31 -6.91
CA ILE A 393 8.26 -6.61 -7.99
C ILE A 393 7.85 -7.16 -9.35
N HIS A 394 7.78 -8.49 -9.49
CA HIS A 394 7.33 -9.13 -10.71
C HIS A 394 5.92 -8.69 -11.09
N ARG A 395 4.97 -8.66 -10.14
CA ARG A 395 3.59 -8.24 -10.39
C ARG A 395 3.51 -6.82 -10.95
N ILE A 396 4.22 -5.86 -10.34
CA ILE A 396 4.14 -4.45 -10.74
C ILE A 396 5.04 -4.10 -11.92
N LEU A 397 6.02 -4.93 -12.27
CA LEU A 397 6.89 -4.72 -13.42
C LEU A 397 6.25 -5.24 -14.71
N ARG A 398 6.31 -4.46 -15.78
CA ARG A 398 5.78 -4.85 -17.10
C ARG A 398 6.51 -6.05 -17.69
N PRO A 399 5.84 -6.88 -18.50
CA PRO A 399 6.54 -7.89 -19.32
C PRO A 399 7.56 -7.19 -20.23
N GLY A 400 8.78 -7.69 -20.30
CA GLY A 400 9.91 -7.03 -20.98
C GLY A 400 10.62 -5.95 -20.15
N GLY A 401 10.08 -5.57 -18.99
CA GLY A 401 10.65 -4.57 -18.09
C GLY A 401 11.91 -5.04 -17.35
N PHE A 402 12.61 -4.09 -16.74
CA PHE A 402 13.93 -4.33 -16.13
C PHE A 402 13.88 -4.24 -14.61
N TRP A 403 14.49 -5.19 -13.93
CA TRP A 403 14.81 -5.10 -12.51
C TRP A 403 16.32 -4.92 -12.32
N VAL A 404 16.70 -3.88 -11.58
CA VAL A 404 18.09 -3.50 -11.33
C VAL A 404 18.39 -3.63 -9.85
N LEU A 405 19.40 -4.44 -9.51
CA LEU A 405 19.90 -4.58 -8.14
C LEU A 405 21.34 -4.10 -8.07
N SER A 406 21.61 -3.21 -7.11
CA SER A 406 22.93 -2.60 -6.91
C SER A 406 23.41 -2.80 -5.47
N GLY A 407 24.64 -3.29 -5.33
CA GLY A 407 25.22 -3.73 -4.06
C GLY A 407 25.05 -5.24 -3.81
N PRO A 408 25.22 -5.70 -2.56
CA PRO A 408 25.29 -7.13 -2.27
C PRO A 408 24.03 -7.88 -2.75
N PRO A 409 24.19 -9.08 -3.34
CA PRO A 409 25.45 -9.82 -3.50
C PRO A 409 26.20 -9.54 -4.81
N ILE A 410 25.89 -8.47 -5.55
CA ILE A 410 26.50 -8.16 -6.85
C ILE A 410 27.92 -7.64 -6.67
N ASN A 411 28.86 -8.11 -7.50
CA ASN A 411 30.28 -7.77 -7.40
C ASN A 411 30.94 -8.27 -6.10
N TYR A 412 30.45 -9.39 -5.55
CA TYR A 412 30.97 -9.95 -4.31
C TYR A 412 32.48 -10.24 -4.36
N GLU A 413 33.02 -10.62 -5.52
CA GLU A 413 34.45 -10.91 -5.71
C GLU A 413 35.34 -9.72 -5.31
N ASN A 414 34.88 -8.49 -5.56
CA ASN A 414 35.64 -7.27 -5.30
C ASN A 414 35.16 -6.49 -4.07
N ARG A 415 33.92 -6.71 -3.60
CA ARG A 415 33.25 -5.85 -2.59
C ARG A 415 32.87 -6.55 -1.28
N TRP A 416 33.07 -7.86 -1.14
CA TRP A 416 32.63 -8.65 0.03
C TRP A 416 33.09 -8.08 1.39
N ARG A 417 34.32 -7.56 1.49
CA ARG A 417 34.86 -7.00 2.74
C ARG A 417 34.05 -5.83 3.29
N GLY A 418 33.43 -5.03 2.42
CA GLY A 418 32.64 -3.86 2.79
C GLY A 418 31.26 -4.18 3.38
N TRP A 419 30.86 -5.46 3.42
CA TRP A 419 29.52 -5.90 3.83
C TRP A 419 29.52 -6.82 5.05
N ASN A 420 30.69 -7.02 5.69
CA ASN A 420 30.83 -7.86 6.89
C ASN A 420 30.31 -9.31 6.69
N THR A 421 30.70 -9.90 5.56
CA THR A 421 30.29 -11.23 5.06
C THR A 421 31.51 -11.91 4.43
N THR A 422 31.40 -13.17 4.00
CA THR A 422 32.44 -13.91 3.28
C THR A 422 32.18 -13.98 1.77
N VAL A 423 33.21 -14.32 0.98
CA VAL A 423 33.05 -14.55 -0.47
C VAL A 423 32.07 -15.69 -0.71
N GLU A 424 32.16 -16.75 0.09
CA GLU A 424 31.37 -17.97 -0.03
C GLU A 424 29.88 -17.70 0.25
N GLU A 425 29.58 -16.94 1.31
CA GLU A 425 28.21 -16.51 1.64
C GLU A 425 27.60 -15.67 0.51
N GLN A 426 28.32 -14.65 0.04
CA GLN A 426 27.81 -13.77 -1.02
C GLN A 426 27.65 -14.51 -2.35
N LYS A 427 28.57 -15.44 -2.66
CA LYS A 427 28.42 -16.31 -3.82
C LYS A 427 27.16 -17.18 -3.71
N ALA A 428 26.93 -17.79 -2.55
CA ALA A 428 25.73 -18.60 -2.30
C ALA A 428 24.45 -17.76 -2.43
N ASP A 429 24.44 -16.55 -1.85
CA ASP A 429 23.32 -15.61 -1.96
C ASP A 429 23.07 -15.19 -3.42
N PHE A 430 24.13 -14.93 -4.19
CA PHE A 430 24.02 -14.58 -5.59
C PHE A 430 23.49 -15.73 -6.46
N GLU A 431 23.94 -16.97 -6.22
CA GLU A 431 23.41 -18.15 -6.90
C GLU A 431 21.94 -18.41 -6.53
N LYS A 432 21.58 -18.27 -5.24
CA LYS A 432 20.20 -18.38 -4.77
C LYS A 432 19.31 -17.35 -5.46
N LEU A 433 19.77 -16.10 -5.53
CA LEU A 433 19.07 -15.00 -6.20
C LEU A 433 18.86 -15.30 -7.70
N LYS A 434 19.92 -15.72 -8.41
CA LYS A 434 19.83 -16.08 -9.84
C LYS A 434 18.83 -17.21 -10.05
N LYS A 435 18.88 -18.28 -9.25
CA LYS A 435 17.95 -19.41 -9.34
C LYS A 435 16.50 -18.98 -9.15
N LEU A 436 16.21 -18.16 -8.14
CA LEU A 436 14.87 -17.64 -7.89
C LEU A 436 14.36 -16.80 -9.05
N LEU A 437 15.16 -15.85 -9.54
CA LEU A 437 14.79 -14.99 -10.67
C LEU A 437 14.53 -15.81 -11.94
N THR A 438 15.37 -16.80 -12.24
CA THR A 438 15.14 -17.70 -13.37
C THR A 438 13.83 -18.48 -13.21
N SER A 439 13.51 -19.01 -12.03
CA SER A 439 12.21 -19.65 -11.79
C SER A 439 11.01 -18.70 -11.88
N MET A 440 11.25 -17.39 -11.75
CA MET A 440 10.24 -16.33 -11.88
C MET A 440 10.19 -15.72 -13.29
N CYS A 441 10.78 -16.38 -14.28
CA CYS A 441 10.84 -15.93 -15.66
C CYS A 441 11.60 -14.61 -15.87
N PHE A 442 12.61 -14.33 -15.05
CA PHE A 442 13.60 -13.31 -15.34
C PHE A 442 14.82 -13.92 -16.05
N LYS A 443 15.34 -13.20 -17.04
CA LYS A 443 16.61 -13.49 -17.69
C LYS A 443 17.66 -12.48 -17.20
N LEU A 444 18.85 -12.94 -16.83
CA LEU A 444 19.96 -12.04 -16.54
C LEU A 444 20.32 -11.29 -17.83
N TYR A 445 20.22 -9.97 -17.81
CA TYR A 445 20.42 -9.11 -18.96
C TYR A 445 21.89 -8.66 -19.06
N THR A 446 22.43 -8.12 -17.97
CA THR A 446 23.85 -7.77 -17.87
C THR A 446 24.29 -7.64 -16.41
N ILE A 447 25.59 -7.72 -16.17
CA ILE A 447 26.23 -7.38 -14.89
C ILE A 447 27.35 -6.41 -15.22
N LYS A 448 27.37 -5.27 -14.55
CA LYS A 448 28.41 -4.25 -14.73
C LYS A 448 28.72 -3.60 -13.39
N ASP A 449 29.99 -3.67 -13.02
CA ASP A 449 30.50 -3.13 -11.76
C ASP A 449 29.63 -3.58 -10.58
N ASP A 450 29.07 -2.65 -9.81
CA ASP A 450 28.31 -2.94 -8.59
C ASP A 450 26.82 -3.22 -8.81
N PHE A 451 26.35 -3.36 -10.06
CA PHE A 451 24.94 -3.64 -10.33
C PHE A 451 24.73 -4.70 -11.41
N ALA A 452 23.57 -5.32 -11.32
CA ALA A 452 23.09 -6.31 -12.26
C ALA A 452 21.67 -5.98 -12.70
N VAL A 453 21.39 -6.30 -13.96
CA VAL A 453 20.11 -6.03 -14.61
C VAL A 453 19.50 -7.36 -15.01
N TRP A 454 18.25 -7.57 -14.67
CA TRP A 454 17.42 -8.68 -15.13
C TRP A 454 16.25 -8.16 -15.93
N GLN A 455 15.86 -8.89 -16.96
CA GLN A 455 14.71 -8.57 -17.78
C GLN A 455 13.60 -9.57 -17.53
N LYS A 456 12.40 -9.09 -17.21
CA LYS A 456 11.20 -9.92 -17.07
C LYS A 456 10.80 -10.44 -18.45
N SER A 457 10.67 -11.75 -18.59
CA SER A 457 10.30 -12.37 -19.86
C SER A 457 8.89 -11.97 -20.29
N SER A 458 8.71 -11.80 -21.60
CA SER A 458 7.41 -11.71 -22.29
C SER A 458 6.98 -13.05 -22.92
N ASP A 459 7.83 -14.07 -22.81
CA ASP A 459 7.77 -15.27 -23.65
C ASP A 459 7.05 -16.46 -22.97
N SER A 460 7.11 -17.63 -23.60
CA SER A 460 6.51 -18.90 -23.17
C SER A 460 7.05 -19.50 -21.87
N CYS A 461 7.94 -18.81 -21.14
CA CYS A 461 8.45 -19.29 -19.84
C CYS A 461 7.31 -19.65 -18.88
N TYR A 462 6.22 -18.88 -18.90
CA TYR A 462 5.06 -19.12 -18.06
C TYR A 462 4.26 -20.37 -18.41
N ASP A 463 4.40 -20.91 -19.63
CA ASP A 463 3.69 -22.12 -20.06
C ASP A 463 4.29 -23.39 -19.43
N GLN A 464 5.52 -23.32 -18.93
CA GLN A 464 6.18 -24.42 -18.22
C GLN A 464 5.84 -24.46 -16.73
N LEU A 465 5.18 -23.43 -16.19
CA LEU A 465 4.80 -23.35 -14.79
C LEU A 465 3.59 -24.25 -14.50
N THR A 466 3.80 -25.27 -13.69
CA THR A 466 2.79 -26.21 -13.20
C THR A 466 2.46 -25.94 -11.73
N LEU A 467 1.39 -26.56 -11.20
CA LEU A 467 1.06 -26.50 -9.76
C LEU A 467 2.18 -27.06 -8.86
N ALA A 468 3.01 -27.97 -9.39
CA ALA A 468 4.16 -28.55 -8.69
C ALA A 468 5.44 -27.71 -8.83
N SER A 469 5.41 -26.62 -9.59
CA SER A 469 6.57 -25.73 -9.72
C SER A 469 6.86 -25.02 -8.41
N PHE A 470 8.13 -24.74 -8.15
CA PHE A 470 8.58 -24.02 -6.95
C PHE A 470 7.80 -22.71 -6.71
N THR A 471 7.47 -22.00 -7.80
CA THR A 471 6.53 -20.90 -7.76
C THR A 471 5.41 -21.15 -8.77
N PRO A 472 4.19 -21.50 -8.33
CA PRO A 472 3.09 -21.79 -9.24
C PRO A 472 2.56 -20.51 -9.89
N LYS A 473 1.86 -20.67 -11.01
CA LYS A 473 1.08 -19.60 -11.63
C LYS A 473 -0.11 -19.24 -10.73
N CYS A 474 -0.40 -17.95 -10.59
CA CYS A 474 -1.60 -17.52 -9.87
C CYS A 474 -2.87 -18.00 -10.58
N ASP A 475 -3.86 -18.41 -9.79
CA ASP A 475 -5.24 -18.56 -10.25
C ASP A 475 -5.89 -17.18 -10.56
N ASP A 476 -7.07 -17.24 -11.16
CA ASP A 476 -7.87 -16.07 -11.51
C ASP A 476 -8.78 -15.60 -10.33
N SER A 477 -8.55 -16.08 -9.10
CA SER A 477 -9.41 -15.75 -7.94
C SER A 477 -9.28 -14.31 -7.46
N MET A 478 -8.13 -13.67 -7.73
CA MET A 478 -7.87 -12.28 -7.36
C MET A 478 -7.30 -11.52 -8.53
N ASP A 479 -7.94 -10.40 -8.85
CA ASP A 479 -7.47 -9.46 -9.88
C ASP A 479 -6.01 -9.04 -9.60
N PRO A 480 -5.10 -9.17 -10.60
CA PRO A 480 -3.72 -8.70 -10.47
C PRO A 480 -3.59 -7.19 -10.22
N ASP A 481 -4.59 -6.40 -10.62
CA ASP A 481 -4.62 -4.94 -10.41
C ASP A 481 -5.13 -4.54 -9.02
N SER A 482 -5.84 -5.43 -8.31
CA SER A 482 -6.24 -5.18 -6.93
C SER A 482 -5.05 -5.17 -5.98
N ALA A 483 -4.89 -4.08 -5.22
CA ALA A 483 -3.71 -3.90 -4.38
C ALA A 483 -3.99 -3.29 -2.99
N TRP A 484 -5.10 -2.58 -2.80
CA TRP A 484 -5.39 -1.92 -1.53
C TRP A 484 -5.69 -2.93 -0.41
N TYR A 485 -4.82 -3.00 0.60
CA TYR A 485 -4.88 -3.99 1.69
C TYR A 485 -4.95 -5.46 1.23
N ILE A 486 -4.44 -5.76 0.03
CA ILE A 486 -4.41 -7.13 -0.50
C ILE A 486 -3.13 -7.83 -0.03
N PRO A 487 -3.20 -9.02 0.60
CA PRO A 487 -2.01 -9.77 0.97
C PRO A 487 -1.13 -10.15 -0.23
N LEU A 488 0.18 -10.21 -0.03
CA LEU A 488 1.11 -10.78 -1.00
C LEU A 488 0.77 -12.24 -1.28
N ARG A 489 0.93 -12.66 -2.53
CA ARG A 489 0.68 -14.04 -2.96
C ARG A 489 1.98 -14.73 -3.33
N THR A 490 2.10 -16.00 -2.97
CA THR A 490 3.23 -16.89 -3.31
C THR A 490 3.06 -17.53 -4.70
N CYS A 491 2.61 -16.74 -5.68
CA CYS A 491 2.37 -17.19 -7.05
C CYS A 491 2.78 -16.13 -8.06
N LEU A 492 3.02 -16.54 -9.31
CA LEU A 492 3.41 -15.66 -10.41
C LEU A 492 2.21 -15.22 -11.24
N ASN A 493 2.08 -13.91 -11.45
CA ASN A 493 1.14 -13.35 -12.41
C ASN A 493 1.70 -13.48 -13.83
N ALA A 494 1.14 -14.40 -14.62
CA ALA A 494 1.50 -14.52 -16.03
C ALA A 494 0.98 -13.32 -16.83
N PRO A 495 1.72 -12.85 -17.86
CA PRO A 495 1.26 -11.82 -18.78
C PRO A 495 -0.08 -12.20 -19.42
N SER A 496 -0.99 -11.22 -19.53
CA SER A 496 -2.31 -11.44 -20.14
C SER A 496 -2.18 -11.62 -21.65
N LYS A 497 -2.71 -12.73 -22.19
CA LYS A 497 -2.78 -12.97 -23.64
C LYS A 497 -3.70 -11.97 -24.38
N LYS A 498 -4.62 -11.32 -23.66
CA LYS A 498 -5.56 -10.33 -24.20
C LYS A 498 -4.98 -8.91 -24.27
N LEU A 499 -3.97 -8.60 -23.45
CA LEU A 499 -3.43 -7.26 -23.27
C LEU A 499 -1.97 -7.19 -23.75
N LYS A 500 -1.74 -7.58 -25.00
CA LYS A 500 -0.37 -7.72 -25.54
C LYS A 500 0.38 -6.39 -25.59
N LYS A 501 -0.32 -5.27 -25.76
CA LYS A 501 0.31 -3.93 -25.80
C LYS A 501 0.74 -3.40 -24.43
N LEU A 502 0.53 -4.16 -23.36
CA LEU A 502 1.12 -3.86 -22.04
C LEU A 502 2.59 -4.24 -21.94
N ALA A 503 3.08 -5.14 -22.79
CA ALA A 503 4.49 -5.49 -22.84
C ALA A 503 5.33 -4.26 -23.23
N LEU A 504 6.49 -4.09 -22.60
CA LEU A 504 7.32 -2.89 -22.74
C LEU A 504 7.70 -2.59 -24.20
N GLU A 505 8.01 -3.62 -24.99
CA GLU A 505 8.38 -3.48 -26.40
C GLU A 505 7.22 -3.09 -27.31
N SER A 506 6.00 -3.46 -26.93
CA SER A 506 4.77 -3.18 -27.70
C SER A 506 4.04 -1.92 -27.23
N ALA A 507 4.34 -1.46 -26.01
CA ALA A 507 3.80 -0.22 -25.48
C ALA A 507 4.31 0.96 -26.33
N PRO A 508 3.45 1.96 -26.64
CA PRO A 508 3.91 3.16 -27.33
C PRO A 508 5.05 3.83 -26.56
N ARG A 509 5.99 4.43 -27.28
CA ARG A 509 7.09 5.19 -26.65
C ARG A 509 6.56 6.50 -26.10
N TRP A 510 7.30 7.06 -25.14
CA TRP A 510 7.09 8.42 -24.67
C TRP A 510 7.60 9.42 -25.73
N PRO A 511 6.86 10.50 -26.06
CA PRO A 511 5.63 10.98 -25.40
C PRO A 511 4.30 10.49 -25.99
N GLU A 512 4.29 9.73 -27.09
CA GLU A 512 3.05 9.29 -27.76
C GLU A 512 2.12 8.49 -26.83
N ARG A 513 2.72 7.71 -25.91
CA ARG A 513 2.04 6.95 -24.86
C ARG A 513 1.02 7.78 -24.07
N LEU A 514 1.25 9.09 -23.91
CA LEU A 514 0.35 9.98 -23.19
C LEU A 514 -1.03 10.14 -23.82
N HIS A 515 -1.17 9.91 -25.12
CA HIS A 515 -2.39 10.23 -25.87
C HIS A 515 -3.03 9.01 -26.55
N ILE A 516 -2.36 7.87 -26.53
CA ILE A 516 -2.87 6.62 -27.09
C ILE A 516 -3.75 5.92 -26.05
N THR A 517 -4.98 5.56 -26.45
CA THR A 517 -5.89 4.80 -25.60
C THR A 517 -5.28 3.41 -25.29
N PRO A 518 -5.06 3.06 -24.02
CA PRO A 518 -4.49 1.76 -23.65
C PRO A 518 -5.52 0.63 -23.72
N GLU A 519 -5.07 -0.61 -23.97
CA GLU A 519 -5.95 -1.80 -24.07
C GLU A 519 -6.69 -2.09 -22.76
N ARG A 520 -6.04 -1.81 -21.61
CA ARG A 520 -6.61 -2.01 -20.27
C ARG A 520 -7.85 -1.18 -20.00
N ILE A 521 -8.16 -0.18 -20.82
CA ILE A 521 -9.41 0.59 -20.67
C ILE A 521 -10.66 -0.28 -20.75
N ALA A 522 -10.61 -1.39 -21.49
CA ALA A 522 -11.71 -2.34 -21.60
C ALA A 522 -11.98 -3.11 -20.29
N MET A 523 -11.06 -3.08 -19.34
CA MET A 523 -11.23 -3.66 -18.01
C MET A 523 -11.88 -2.70 -17.02
N VAL A 524 -11.93 -1.40 -17.34
CA VAL A 524 -12.61 -0.40 -16.51
C VAL A 524 -14.11 -0.44 -16.83
N PRO A 525 -15.01 -0.56 -15.83
CA PRO A 525 -16.45 -0.51 -16.07
C PRO A 525 -16.86 0.75 -16.85
N GLY A 526 -17.52 0.57 -18.01
CA GLY A 526 -17.91 1.66 -18.91
C GLY A 526 -16.76 2.30 -19.70
N GLY A 527 -15.52 1.83 -19.52
CA GLY A 527 -14.33 2.35 -20.17
C GLY A 527 -14.31 2.06 -21.68
N ASN A 528 -14.05 3.09 -22.48
CA ASN A 528 -13.91 2.96 -23.92
C ASN A 528 -13.02 4.09 -24.49
N SER A 529 -12.59 3.92 -25.74
CA SER A 529 -11.69 4.87 -26.41
C SER A 529 -12.27 6.27 -26.57
N GLY A 530 -13.58 6.39 -26.80
CA GLY A 530 -14.28 7.67 -26.86
C GLY A 530 -14.22 8.40 -25.51
N GLY A 531 -14.50 7.69 -24.41
CA GLY A 531 -14.42 8.20 -23.05
C GLY A 531 -13.02 8.69 -22.67
N PHE A 532 -11.97 7.96 -23.05
CA PHE A 532 -10.58 8.39 -22.82
C PHE A 532 -10.22 9.68 -23.56
N LYS A 533 -10.57 9.77 -24.85
CA LYS A 533 -10.33 10.99 -25.65
C LYS A 533 -11.14 12.17 -25.16
N HIS A 534 -12.37 11.92 -24.72
CA HIS A 534 -13.23 12.93 -24.11
C HIS A 534 -12.63 13.45 -22.79
N ASP A 535 -12.20 12.57 -21.89
CA ASP A 535 -11.52 12.94 -20.64
C ASP A 535 -10.29 13.81 -20.92
N GLY A 536 -9.43 13.39 -21.87
CA GLY A 536 -8.27 14.19 -22.26
C GLY A 536 -8.63 15.59 -22.79
N SER A 537 -9.68 15.70 -23.63
CA SER A 537 -10.15 16.99 -24.16
C SER A 537 -10.77 17.87 -23.08
N LYS A 538 -11.59 17.28 -22.20
CA LYS A 538 -12.20 17.93 -21.03
C LYS A 538 -11.13 18.58 -20.15
N TRP A 539 -10.09 17.83 -19.79
CA TRP A 539 -9.03 18.36 -18.91
C TRP A 539 -8.18 19.45 -19.55
N LYS A 540 -7.95 19.41 -20.87
CA LYS A 540 -7.28 20.51 -21.57
C LYS A 540 -8.05 21.83 -21.44
N VAL A 541 -9.37 21.80 -21.60
CA VAL A 541 -10.24 22.98 -21.45
C VAL A 541 -10.23 23.47 -19.99
N ARG A 542 -10.40 22.55 -19.04
CA ARG A 542 -10.42 22.87 -17.61
C ARG A 542 -9.13 23.47 -17.09
N VAL A 543 -7.99 22.87 -17.42
CA VAL A 543 -6.69 23.41 -17.01
C VAL A 543 -6.47 24.80 -17.61
N LYS A 544 -6.89 25.03 -18.86
CA LYS A 544 -6.86 26.37 -19.46
C LYS A 544 -7.69 27.38 -18.67
N HIS A 545 -8.89 27.01 -18.23
CA HIS A 545 -9.73 27.84 -17.36
C HIS A 545 -9.11 28.05 -15.98
N TYR A 546 -8.62 27.00 -15.32
CA TYR A 546 -7.97 27.13 -14.00
C TYR A 546 -6.79 28.08 -14.02
N LYS A 547 -6.04 28.16 -15.12
CA LYS A 547 -4.94 29.12 -15.26
C LYS A 547 -5.39 30.58 -15.32
N THR A 548 -6.61 30.88 -15.77
CA THR A 548 -7.13 32.26 -15.76
C THR A 548 -7.45 32.71 -14.34
N LEU A 549 -7.81 31.76 -13.46
CA LEU A 549 -8.20 32.00 -12.08
C LEU A 549 -7.02 31.88 -11.10
N LEU A 550 -6.05 31.01 -11.39
CA LEU A 550 -4.88 30.75 -10.57
C LEU A 550 -3.60 30.92 -11.41
N SER A 551 -3.02 32.12 -11.39
CA SER A 551 -1.79 32.44 -12.11
C SER A 551 -0.56 31.64 -11.65
N ALA A 552 -0.60 31.04 -10.45
CA ALA A 552 0.44 30.14 -9.97
C ALA A 552 0.49 28.82 -10.75
N LEU A 553 -0.63 28.39 -11.36
CA LEU A 553 -0.70 27.16 -12.16
C LEU A 553 0.10 27.31 -13.45
N GLY A 554 1.17 26.53 -13.56
CA GLY A 554 2.13 26.61 -14.67
C GLY A 554 3.30 27.58 -14.44
N SER A 555 3.42 28.16 -13.24
CA SER A 555 4.62 28.88 -12.79
C SER A 555 5.57 27.96 -12.01
N ASP A 556 6.73 28.47 -11.61
CA ASP A 556 7.69 27.77 -10.73
C ASP A 556 7.19 27.64 -9.27
N LYS A 557 6.04 28.25 -8.93
CA LYS A 557 5.47 28.20 -7.58
C LYS A 557 4.88 26.84 -7.21
N ILE A 558 4.56 26.01 -8.20
CA ILE A 558 3.92 24.70 -8.03
C ILE A 558 4.83 23.64 -8.65
N ARG A 559 5.17 22.60 -7.89
CA ARG A 559 6.00 21.48 -8.34
C ARG A 559 5.36 20.13 -8.01
N ASN A 560 5.02 19.92 -6.74
CA ASN A 560 4.40 18.70 -6.23
C ASN A 560 2.89 18.84 -6.31
N VAL A 561 2.25 18.09 -7.21
CA VAL A 561 0.80 18.14 -7.41
C VAL A 561 0.19 16.79 -7.05
N MET A 562 -1.01 16.81 -6.49
CA MET A 562 -1.82 15.62 -6.30
C MET A 562 -3.19 15.82 -6.94
N ASP A 563 -3.58 14.89 -7.81
CA ASP A 563 -4.95 14.75 -8.28
C ASP A 563 -5.63 13.69 -7.41
N MET A 564 -6.46 14.14 -6.48
CA MET A 564 -6.99 13.31 -5.41
C MET A 564 -8.09 12.34 -5.87
N ASN A 565 -8.72 12.59 -7.01
CA ASN A 565 -9.81 11.77 -7.52
C ASN A 565 -9.75 11.67 -9.05
N THR A 566 -8.75 10.95 -9.54
CA THR A 566 -8.51 10.81 -10.96
C THR A 566 -9.25 9.61 -11.55
N LEU A 567 -9.54 9.66 -12.86
CA LEU A 567 -10.06 8.51 -13.60
C LEU A 567 -8.99 7.95 -14.55
N TYR A 568 -8.59 8.72 -15.57
CA TYR A 568 -7.58 8.30 -16.56
C TYR A 568 -6.32 9.18 -16.56
N GLY A 569 -6.07 9.92 -15.47
CA GLY A 569 -4.92 10.83 -15.36
C GLY A 569 -4.99 12.03 -16.30
N GLY A 570 -6.19 12.42 -16.75
CA GLY A 570 -6.35 13.50 -17.73
C GLY A 570 -5.90 14.87 -17.23
N PHE A 571 -6.07 15.18 -15.93
CA PHE A 571 -5.54 16.38 -15.32
C PHE A 571 -4.01 16.44 -15.40
N ALA A 572 -3.34 15.35 -15.01
CA ALA A 572 -1.88 15.23 -15.13
C ALA A 572 -1.40 15.32 -16.59
N ALA A 573 -2.12 14.70 -17.52
CA ALA A 573 -1.80 14.78 -18.94
C ALA A 573 -1.94 16.21 -19.50
N ALA A 574 -2.91 16.99 -19.00
CA ALA A 574 -3.07 18.40 -19.38
C ALA A 574 -1.99 19.31 -18.77
N LEU A 575 -1.30 18.86 -17.71
CA LEU A 575 -0.19 19.58 -17.06
C LEU A 575 1.20 19.16 -17.54
N ILE A 576 1.31 18.22 -18.48
CA ILE A 576 2.59 17.56 -18.80
C ILE A 576 3.68 18.51 -19.30
N SER A 577 3.30 19.64 -19.90
CA SER A 577 4.25 20.64 -20.42
C SER A 577 4.82 21.56 -19.34
N TYR A 578 4.31 21.50 -18.12
CA TYR A 578 4.83 22.26 -16.98
C TYR A 578 5.81 21.41 -16.18
N PRO A 579 6.77 22.02 -15.45
CA PRO A 579 7.75 21.30 -14.65
C PRO A 579 7.16 20.75 -13.34
N VAL A 580 5.97 20.14 -13.41
CA VAL A 580 5.26 19.54 -12.28
C VAL A 580 5.28 18.02 -12.40
N TRP A 581 5.07 17.33 -11.28
CA TRP A 581 4.69 15.93 -11.29
C TRP A 581 3.37 15.78 -10.53
N VAL A 582 2.55 14.83 -10.95
CA VAL A 582 1.23 14.61 -10.37
C VAL A 582 1.17 13.21 -9.78
N MET A 583 0.89 13.13 -8.47
CA MET A 583 0.40 11.91 -7.85
C MET A 583 -1.06 11.74 -8.22
N ASN A 584 -1.36 10.81 -9.13
CA ASN A 584 -2.72 10.50 -9.55
C ASN A 584 -3.32 9.49 -8.56
N VAL A 585 -4.36 9.87 -7.83
CA VAL A 585 -4.99 9.01 -6.82
C VAL A 585 -6.31 8.47 -7.36
N VAL A 586 -6.45 7.15 -7.32
CA VAL A 586 -7.70 6.44 -7.64
C VAL A 586 -8.24 5.85 -6.34
N SER A 587 -9.52 6.11 -6.04
CA SER A 587 -10.17 5.54 -4.85
C SER A 587 -10.12 4.02 -4.89
N ALA A 588 -9.74 3.40 -3.77
CA ALA A 588 -9.77 1.94 -3.61
C ALA A 588 -11.17 1.32 -3.72
N TYR A 589 -12.21 2.16 -3.59
CA TYR A 589 -13.62 1.78 -3.67
C TYR A 589 -14.30 2.29 -4.96
N GLY A 590 -13.54 2.97 -5.83
CA GLY A 590 -14.00 3.44 -7.13
C GLY A 590 -13.70 2.46 -8.27
N PRO A 591 -13.97 2.85 -9.53
CA PRO A 591 -13.59 2.07 -10.70
C PRO A 591 -12.08 1.84 -10.74
N ASN A 592 -11.67 0.58 -10.90
CA ASN A 592 -10.27 0.16 -10.96
C ASN A 592 -9.58 0.67 -12.24
N SER A 593 -9.21 1.96 -12.25
CA SER A 593 -8.77 2.72 -13.42
C SER A 593 -7.29 3.11 -13.36
N LEU A 594 -6.61 2.86 -12.24
CA LEU A 594 -5.21 3.26 -12.06
C LEU A 594 -4.26 2.59 -13.06
N GLY A 595 -4.58 1.37 -13.53
CA GLY A 595 -3.79 0.72 -14.58
C GLY A 595 -3.77 1.54 -15.88
N VAL A 596 -4.88 2.21 -16.23
CA VAL A 596 -4.95 3.11 -17.40
C VAL A 596 -4.03 4.31 -17.23
N VAL A 597 -3.87 4.84 -16.01
CA VAL A 597 -2.96 5.96 -15.70
C VAL A 597 -1.50 5.55 -15.97
N TYR A 598 -1.09 4.36 -15.51
CA TYR A 598 0.25 3.83 -15.76
C TYR A 598 0.48 3.48 -17.24
N ASP A 599 -0.53 2.95 -17.93
CA ASP A 599 -0.46 2.66 -19.37
C ASP A 599 -0.31 3.92 -20.22
N ARG A 600 -0.73 5.08 -19.68
CA ARG A 600 -0.51 6.42 -20.23
C ARG A 600 0.90 7.00 -19.96
N GLY A 601 1.74 6.30 -19.18
CA GLY A 601 3.08 6.75 -18.80
C GLY A 601 3.11 7.79 -17.67
N LEU A 602 2.09 7.75 -16.80
CA LEU A 602 1.98 8.57 -15.59
C LEU A 602 2.15 7.70 -14.33
N ILE A 603 2.29 8.32 -13.17
CA ILE A 603 2.39 7.63 -11.86
C ILE A 603 1.15 7.90 -11.02
N GLY A 604 0.85 6.99 -10.09
CA GLY A 604 -0.28 7.13 -9.18
C GLY A 604 -0.37 6.03 -8.13
N THR A 605 -1.38 6.10 -7.26
CA THR A 605 -1.58 5.12 -6.19
C THR A 605 -3.07 4.90 -5.94
N TYR A 606 -3.42 3.69 -5.49
CA TYR A 606 -4.71 3.49 -4.84
C TYR A 606 -4.69 4.14 -3.46
N HIS A 607 -5.82 4.68 -3.04
CA HIS A 607 -5.98 5.22 -1.69
C HIS A 607 -7.45 5.20 -1.24
N ASP A 608 -7.66 5.06 0.06
CA ASP A 608 -8.93 5.33 0.71
C ASP A 608 -8.84 6.66 1.47
N TRP A 609 -9.56 7.68 1.00
CA TRP A 609 -9.59 9.01 1.61
C TRP A 609 -10.24 9.04 2.99
N CYS A 610 -10.86 7.94 3.41
CA CYS A 610 -11.31 7.76 4.78
C CYS A 610 -10.15 7.44 5.74
N GLU A 611 -8.91 7.32 5.27
CA GLU A 611 -7.70 7.13 6.07
C GLU A 611 -6.62 8.15 5.66
N ALA A 612 -5.56 8.28 6.46
CA ALA A 612 -4.48 9.21 6.11
C ALA A 612 -3.57 8.65 5.01
N PHE A 613 -3.11 9.53 4.13
CA PHE A 613 -2.23 9.23 3.01
C PHE A 613 -0.81 8.92 3.48
N SER A 614 -0.14 7.96 2.82
CA SER A 614 1.22 7.53 3.14
C SER A 614 2.29 8.54 2.69
N THR A 615 2.27 9.72 3.29
CA THR A 615 3.23 10.82 3.02
C THR A 615 3.45 11.69 4.25
N TYR A 616 4.54 12.45 4.25
CA TYR A 616 4.84 13.45 5.28
C TYR A 616 3.90 14.66 5.19
N PRO A 617 3.69 15.39 6.30
CA PRO A 617 3.02 16.68 6.24
C PRO A 617 3.73 17.67 5.31
N ARG A 618 2.99 18.62 4.74
CA ARG A 618 3.51 19.73 3.91
C ARG A 618 4.29 19.22 2.68
N THR A 619 3.71 18.28 1.96
CA THR A 619 4.33 17.63 0.79
C THR A 619 3.95 18.30 -0.53
N TYR A 620 2.66 18.64 -0.71
CA TYR A 620 2.13 19.07 -2.01
C TYR A 620 1.97 20.59 -2.08
N ASP A 621 2.31 21.18 -3.23
CA ASP A 621 2.09 22.60 -3.53
C ASP A 621 0.67 22.85 -4.05
N LEU A 622 0.06 21.84 -4.68
CA LEU A 622 -1.29 21.88 -5.21
C LEU A 622 -2.02 20.56 -4.94
N LEU A 623 -3.19 20.66 -4.31
CA LEU A 623 -4.18 19.58 -4.27
C LEU A 623 -5.31 19.90 -5.24
N HIS A 624 -5.67 18.94 -6.09
CA HIS A 624 -6.78 19.05 -7.02
C HIS A 624 -7.78 17.94 -6.74
N LEU A 625 -9.07 18.26 -6.79
CA LEU A 625 -10.15 17.27 -6.74
C LEU A 625 -11.36 17.70 -7.58
N ASP A 626 -11.97 16.73 -8.28
CA ASP A 626 -13.24 16.87 -8.99
C ASP A 626 -14.19 15.76 -8.55
N GLY A 627 -15.26 16.12 -7.83
CA GLY A 627 -16.30 15.19 -7.39
C GLY A 627 -15.87 14.17 -6.33
N LEU A 628 -14.77 14.40 -5.59
CA LEU A 628 -14.31 13.52 -4.51
C LEU A 628 -15.34 13.42 -3.38
N PHE A 629 -15.84 14.54 -2.87
CA PHE A 629 -16.80 14.54 -1.76
C PHE A 629 -18.14 13.99 -2.20
N THR A 630 -18.57 14.31 -3.43
CA THR A 630 -19.75 13.68 -4.02
C THR A 630 -19.62 12.15 -4.08
N ALA A 631 -18.42 11.63 -4.33
CA ALA A 631 -18.17 10.19 -4.38
C ALA A 631 -18.04 9.54 -2.98
N GLU A 632 -17.35 10.18 -2.03
CA GLU A 632 -16.91 9.53 -0.79
C GLU A 632 -17.66 9.97 0.48
N SER A 633 -18.51 11.01 0.44
CA SER A 633 -19.16 11.58 1.64
C SER A 633 -20.05 10.61 2.42
N HIS A 634 -20.49 9.52 1.78
CA HIS A 634 -21.28 8.47 2.42
C HIS A 634 -20.41 7.49 3.25
N ARG A 635 -19.09 7.49 3.05
CA ARG A 635 -18.14 6.60 3.74
C ARG A 635 -17.37 7.30 4.85
N CYS A 636 -17.01 8.57 4.64
CA CYS A 636 -16.30 9.37 5.63
C CYS A 636 -16.71 10.83 5.63
N GLU A 637 -16.62 11.44 6.81
CA GLU A 637 -16.98 12.83 7.02
C GLU A 637 -15.98 13.78 6.35
N THR A 638 -16.52 14.79 5.67
CA THR A 638 -15.77 15.87 4.98
C THR A 638 -14.67 16.47 5.85
N LYS A 639 -14.91 16.64 7.15
CA LYS A 639 -13.95 17.21 8.12
C LYS A 639 -12.62 16.45 8.13
N TYR A 640 -12.64 15.11 8.15
CA TYR A 640 -11.40 14.32 8.26
C TYR A 640 -10.59 14.35 6.96
N VAL A 641 -11.27 14.34 5.81
CA VAL A 641 -10.62 14.50 4.51
C VAL A 641 -9.97 15.88 4.40
N LEU A 642 -10.66 16.94 4.84
CA LEU A 642 -10.10 18.30 4.86
C LEU A 642 -8.89 18.42 5.81
N LEU A 643 -8.93 17.80 6.99
CA LEU A 643 -7.78 17.75 7.90
C LEU A 643 -6.58 17.03 7.29
N GLU A 644 -6.82 15.94 6.56
CA GLU A 644 -5.76 15.23 5.83
C GLU A 644 -5.20 16.09 4.69
N MET A 645 -6.06 16.77 3.92
CA MET A 645 -5.66 17.74 2.90
C MET A 645 -4.78 18.84 3.52
N ASP A 646 -5.16 19.39 4.67
CA ASP A 646 -4.36 20.40 5.37
C ASP A 646 -3.00 19.85 5.82
N ARG A 647 -2.97 18.63 6.37
CA ARG A 647 -1.72 17.99 6.79
C ARG A 647 -0.75 17.89 5.62
N ILE A 648 -1.18 17.40 4.46
CA ILE A 648 -0.30 17.14 3.31
C ILE A 648 -0.03 18.37 2.44
N LEU A 649 -0.85 19.41 2.53
CA LEU A 649 -0.68 20.67 1.79
C LEU A 649 0.41 21.54 2.43
N ARG A 650 1.32 22.06 1.61
CA ARG A 650 2.35 23.01 2.03
C ARG A 650 1.74 24.34 2.49
N PRO A 651 2.35 25.03 3.46
CA PRO A 651 2.03 26.44 3.70
C PRO A 651 2.18 27.26 2.42
N ASN A 652 1.25 28.16 2.15
CA ASN A 652 1.10 28.91 0.89
C ASN A 652 0.74 28.07 -0.34
N GLY A 653 0.51 26.76 -0.17
CA GLY A 653 0.02 25.87 -1.21
C GLY A 653 -1.43 26.14 -1.58
N TYR A 654 -1.82 25.63 -2.74
CA TYR A 654 -3.11 25.87 -3.37
C TYR A 654 -3.99 24.63 -3.37
N VAL A 655 -5.31 24.84 -3.40
CA VAL A 655 -6.29 23.78 -3.60
C VAL A 655 -7.28 24.20 -4.67
N ILE A 656 -7.59 23.31 -5.61
CA ILE A 656 -8.64 23.48 -6.60
C ILE A 656 -9.70 22.41 -6.35
N ILE A 657 -10.91 22.83 -6.00
CA ILE A 657 -12.03 21.96 -5.64
C ILE A 657 -13.16 22.19 -6.65
N CYS A 658 -13.51 21.18 -7.43
CA CYS A 658 -14.65 21.19 -8.33
C CYS A 658 -15.73 20.24 -7.81
N GLU A 659 -16.81 20.78 -7.26
CA GLU A 659 -17.84 20.01 -6.54
C GLU A 659 -19.25 20.57 -6.76
N SER A 660 -20.27 19.85 -6.29
CA SER A 660 -21.63 20.40 -6.20
C SER A 660 -21.67 21.64 -5.31
N ASN A 661 -22.66 22.52 -5.53
CA ASN A 661 -22.76 23.76 -4.76
C ASN A 661 -22.86 23.51 -3.24
N TYR A 662 -23.58 22.46 -2.84
CA TYR A 662 -23.71 22.04 -1.45
C TYR A 662 -22.35 21.78 -0.78
N PHE A 663 -21.49 20.98 -1.42
CA PHE A 663 -20.16 20.69 -0.87
C PHE A 663 -19.25 21.91 -0.91
N VAL A 664 -19.29 22.72 -1.97
CA VAL A 664 -18.48 23.94 -2.05
C VAL A 664 -18.79 24.89 -0.88
N ASP A 665 -20.06 25.09 -0.55
CA ASP A 665 -20.48 25.99 0.53
C ASP A 665 -20.10 25.41 1.91
N SER A 666 -20.31 24.10 2.11
CA SER A 666 -19.89 23.39 3.33
C SER A 666 -18.38 23.43 3.55
N ILE A 667 -17.59 23.13 2.51
CA ILE A 667 -16.13 23.15 2.56
C ILE A 667 -15.63 24.56 2.85
N ALA A 668 -16.16 25.58 2.15
CA ALA A 668 -15.76 26.97 2.35
C ALA A 668 -15.94 27.43 3.81
N ALA A 669 -17.02 26.98 4.48
CA ALA A 669 -17.27 27.27 5.89
C ALA A 669 -16.23 26.61 6.82
N ILE A 670 -15.88 25.33 6.57
CA ILE A 670 -14.91 24.58 7.39
C ILE A 670 -13.49 25.13 7.20
N VAL A 671 -13.03 25.29 5.95
CA VAL A 671 -11.64 25.66 5.66
C VAL A 671 -11.30 27.10 6.09
N LYS A 672 -12.32 27.96 6.26
CA LYS A 672 -12.16 29.26 6.90
C LYS A 672 -11.63 29.12 8.34
N GLY A 673 -12.14 28.16 9.10
CA GLY A 673 -11.64 27.78 10.43
C GLY A 673 -10.25 27.12 10.41
N MET A 674 -9.83 26.62 9.25
CA MET A 674 -8.51 26.01 9.01
C MET A 674 -7.46 27.00 8.49
N ARG A 675 -7.77 28.30 8.50
CA ARG A 675 -6.87 29.38 8.04
C ARG A 675 -6.58 29.37 6.54
N TRP A 676 -7.52 28.86 5.74
CA TRP A 676 -7.44 28.94 4.27
C TRP A 676 -8.18 30.18 3.77
N GLY A 677 -7.60 30.86 2.77
CA GLY A 677 -8.29 31.90 2.01
C GLY A 677 -8.85 31.31 0.73
N CYS A 678 -10.16 31.39 0.51
CA CYS A 678 -10.81 30.77 -0.65
C CYS A 678 -11.65 31.76 -1.45
N GLN A 679 -11.74 31.49 -2.75
CA GLN A 679 -12.56 32.22 -3.70
C GLN A 679 -13.41 31.23 -4.49
N LYS A 680 -14.71 31.50 -4.56
CA LYS A 680 -15.68 30.72 -5.34
C LYS A 680 -15.77 31.30 -6.75
N HIS A 681 -15.72 30.42 -7.74
CA HIS A 681 -15.72 30.75 -9.16
C HIS A 681 -16.66 29.81 -9.92
N ASP A 682 -17.03 30.23 -11.11
CA ASP A 682 -17.75 29.37 -12.04
C ASP A 682 -16.81 28.39 -12.76
N THR A 683 -17.38 27.25 -13.16
CA THR A 683 -16.70 26.26 -14.00
C THR A 683 -16.64 26.74 -15.45
N GLU A 684 -15.82 26.09 -16.27
CA GLU A 684 -15.60 26.42 -17.68
C GLU A 684 -16.90 26.45 -18.53
N ASN A 685 -17.94 25.73 -18.10
CA ASN A 685 -19.20 25.57 -18.81
C ASN A 685 -20.43 26.07 -18.02
N ASN A 686 -20.27 26.77 -16.89
CA ASN A 686 -21.38 27.30 -16.07
C ASN A 686 -22.48 26.27 -15.71
N VAL A 687 -22.12 25.04 -15.31
CA VAL A 687 -23.07 23.95 -14.96
C VAL A 687 -23.22 23.83 -13.44
N GLU A 688 -24.11 22.94 -12.95
CA GLU A 688 -24.46 22.64 -11.54
C GLU A 688 -23.30 22.53 -10.52
N LYS A 689 -22.05 22.37 -10.99
CA LYS A 689 -20.84 22.37 -10.16
C LYS A 689 -20.19 23.77 -10.07
N LYS A 690 -19.59 24.06 -8.92
CA LYS A 690 -18.81 25.28 -8.69
C LYS A 690 -17.34 24.94 -8.43
N LEU A 691 -16.48 25.94 -8.67
CA LEU A 691 -15.06 25.85 -8.38
C LEU A 691 -14.76 26.63 -7.11
N LEU A 692 -13.99 26.05 -6.20
CA LEU A 692 -13.43 26.71 -5.04
C LEU A 692 -11.91 26.65 -5.15
N ILE A 693 -11.28 27.82 -5.26
CA ILE A 693 -9.83 27.97 -5.27
C ILE A 693 -9.40 28.49 -3.91
N CYS A 694 -8.59 27.71 -3.20
CA CYS A 694 -8.11 28.04 -1.87
C CYS A 694 -6.59 28.17 -1.84
N GLN A 695 -6.10 28.97 -0.89
CA GLN A 695 -4.70 29.02 -0.51
C GLN A 695 -4.57 28.88 1.00
N LYS A 696 -3.74 27.92 1.44
CA LYS A 696 -3.41 27.74 2.86
C LYS A 696 -2.44 28.82 3.30
N LYS A 697 -2.75 29.55 4.37
CA LYS A 697 -1.83 30.57 4.89
C LYS A 697 -0.66 29.92 5.65
N LEU A 698 0.53 30.50 5.55
CA LEU A 698 1.61 30.20 6.49
C LEU A 698 1.27 30.78 7.87
N TRP A 699 1.37 29.94 8.89
CA TRP A 699 1.19 30.31 10.29
C TRP A 699 2.26 29.61 11.13
N HIS A 700 2.57 30.19 12.29
CA HIS A 700 3.51 29.62 13.27
C HIS A 700 2.75 29.31 14.55
N SER A 701 3.10 28.20 15.22
CA SER A 701 2.43 27.86 16.47
C SER A 701 2.69 28.93 17.53
N LYS A 702 1.64 29.34 18.25
CA LYS A 702 1.73 30.34 19.31
C LYS A 702 2.74 29.96 20.40
N ARG A 703 3.00 28.66 20.60
CA ARG A 703 3.95 28.12 21.59
C ARG A 703 5.41 28.11 21.12
N SER A 704 5.69 28.37 19.84
CA SER A 704 7.04 28.45 19.28
C SER A 704 7.66 29.86 19.30
N GLN A 705 6.92 30.83 19.82
CA GLN A 705 7.34 32.23 20.01
C GLN A 705 7.73 32.55 21.45
N GLN A 706 7.66 31.55 22.36
CA GLN A 706 8.31 31.53 23.66
C GLN A 706 9.56 30.66 23.55
#